data_AF-C6WBZ8-F1
#
_entry.id   AF-C6WBZ8-F1
#
_cell.length_a   1.000
_cell.length_b   1.000
_cell.length_c   1.000
_cell.angle_alpha   90.00
_cell.angle_beta   90.00
_cell.angle_gamma   90.00
#
_symmetry.space_group_name_H-M   'P 1'
#
loop_
_entity.id
_entity.type
_entity.pdbx_description
1 polymer ?
#
loop_
_entity_poly.entity_id
_entity_poly.type
_entity_poly.pdbx_seq_one_letter_code
_entity_poly.pdbx_strand_id
1 'polypeptide(L)'
;MSTLEGTATSAPESTPEFLAGLRRAGVTVTAEGDDLRCAAPPAVLTADLRAEIVARKPEILRELRAAAVAVPVLDGPPPLSFAQERLWLVHRFHPGSSAYHATLHLRLSGALVVPALRTALRELVRRHAVLRTRYPVVGGVPVAEVRPAATSPLPLVDLTDLPALEATAASGRLAAVLTARPFDLETGPVLRAVLLRRGRDDHDLVLVRHHIASDGWSLGVLLSDLVELYRAHAAGVHADLPPLPVQYGDFAAWQRQRAEVPDFGERLARWTTALEGAPAQLDLLGRAPGGEQGRLAGSTTARTGAVLTGQLRELAARRRTTLFPVLLSAFALALSGLSGQRDVVVGAPVAGRSRRELDHLIGCFVNLLPLRVDTSGALDFTHLLDRVAAVVRHGLADQEVPFERIVDALRPDRSFADTPLVQAVLAFQNTPASRIALPGLTAEVLASPPVAAKFPLAMTVTPDDPGLALELEYDRARIHPATAADLLARTVAALEVAATSPYLPLPLVERTPPAWEDAPGDVPVGTGLLHLEFERVAAEQPDAVAITDGGAQITYRRLDARANALAAKLVDHGVGRETLVGLCVAPSIDLVVGMLGILKAGAAYVPIDPADPPLRRAELAATAGLQLVVTERVVLNSPDPRVELLFLDQLAPREAARPVTRRAHADNLAYVIFTSGSTGSPKGVLVSHHNIVSVLSGCRAALPESAGAEHTWAVLHSPAFDFSAWEIWGALTNGARLAIVPPGVVRAPDELWRTVVTEQVSVLSQTPGAFRALVPTALRSKAGGTPLAAVVLGGESCEVAKLAPWFDACGGRPPALVNMFGITETTIHVTARHLAPADVTGPAASPLGRAVPGQRIDVVDEGGTPRTAGGQGELVVSGAGVARGYLGRPGLTADRFRPAPHRPGARGYRSGDLARVLPGDLDYLGRGDQQVSVRGYRVEPGEVEAAVLTHPGVRDCLVVPHGVGDRLQLVAYLVAESGDAPADLSTTAVRAFLATTLPRHLIPARALVVEALPLTRNGKRDLRALPVPPPERSSGRPLAPGTERTVGDLVAQVLSWADADGIGAHDNFFDLGGDSLLVTRFHFLLVTAFDVDLTVRTVYQAPDLATLAAAVDRLRAARHHDLIREALELAENATTPEEESA
;
A
#
# COMPACT_ATOMS: atom_id res chain seq x y z
N MET A 1 -21.89 33.62 55.38
CA MET A 1 -21.54 33.43 56.81
C MET A 1 -22.09 32.08 57.23
N SER A 2 -21.40 31.10 57.79
CA SER A 2 -20.02 30.87 58.19
C SER A 2 -19.92 29.36 58.43
N THR A 3 -19.05 28.67 57.67
CA THR A 3 -18.08 27.62 58.10
C THR A 3 -18.15 27.17 59.58
N LEU A 4 -18.08 25.89 60.00
CA LEU A 4 -17.08 24.82 59.75
C LEU A 4 -17.37 23.58 60.65
N GLU A 5 -16.66 22.46 60.37
CA GLU A 5 -16.52 21.16 61.09
C GLU A 5 -17.58 20.07 60.81
N GLY A 6 -17.29 18.88 60.25
CA GLY A 6 -16.04 18.19 59.96
C GLY A 6 -15.88 16.90 60.79
N THR A 7 -16.54 15.80 60.41
CA THR A 7 -16.06 14.42 60.67
C THR A 7 -16.49 13.49 59.53
N ALA A 8 -15.55 12.64 59.09
CA ALA A 8 -15.61 11.83 57.88
C ALA A 8 -16.40 10.52 58.04
N THR A 9 -16.79 9.93 56.88
CA THR A 9 -17.14 8.53 56.50
C THR A 9 -18.52 8.47 55.85
N SER A 10 -18.79 7.91 54.67
CA SER A 10 -18.04 7.25 53.60
C SER A 10 -18.81 7.52 52.29
N ALA A 11 -18.24 7.25 51.11
CA ALA A 11 -19.03 7.14 49.89
C ALA A 11 -20.19 6.12 50.09
N PRO A 12 -21.34 6.23 49.37
CA PRO A 12 -22.33 5.17 49.42
C PRO A 12 -21.64 3.86 49.04
N GLU A 13 -21.53 2.92 49.98
CA GLU A 13 -20.82 1.65 49.79
C GLU A 13 -21.42 0.95 48.57
N SER A 14 -20.57 0.56 47.61
CA SER A 14 -21.06 -0.11 46.40
C SER A 14 -21.72 -1.45 46.76
N THR A 15 -22.74 -1.87 46.02
CA THR A 15 -23.44 -3.14 46.29
C THR A 15 -22.50 -4.37 46.36
N PRO A 16 -21.42 -4.47 45.55
CA PRO A 16 -20.41 -5.52 45.69
C PRO A 16 -19.61 -5.44 47.00
N GLU A 17 -19.24 -4.25 47.45
CA GLU A 17 -18.54 -4.04 48.72
C GLU A 17 -19.44 -4.37 49.92
N PHE A 18 -20.72 -4.00 49.83
CA PHE A 18 -21.73 -4.34 50.82
C PHE A 18 -21.93 -5.86 50.93
N LEU A 19 -22.04 -6.58 49.80
CA LEU A 19 -22.11 -8.04 49.79
C LEU A 19 -20.83 -8.69 50.35
N ALA A 20 -19.67 -8.08 50.13
CA ALA A 20 -18.40 -8.51 50.73
C ALA A 20 -18.33 -8.20 52.23
N GLY A 21 -18.96 -7.11 52.71
CA GLY A 21 -19.15 -6.79 54.12
C GLY A 21 -20.01 -7.83 54.84
N LEU A 22 -21.15 -8.21 54.25
CA LEU A 22 -22.05 -9.25 54.78
C LEU A 22 -21.36 -10.61 54.92
N ARG A 23 -20.60 -11.03 53.90
CA ARG A 23 -19.84 -12.29 53.96
C ARG A 23 -18.79 -12.28 55.08
N ARG A 24 -18.14 -11.14 55.34
CA ARG A 24 -17.17 -10.98 56.44
C ARG A 24 -17.80 -11.08 57.81
N ALA A 25 -19.05 -10.63 57.95
CA ALA A 25 -19.83 -10.81 59.18
C ALA A 25 -20.37 -12.26 59.35
N GLY A 26 -20.16 -13.15 58.38
CA GLY A 26 -20.70 -14.51 58.40
C GLY A 26 -22.13 -14.61 57.87
N VAL A 27 -22.64 -13.58 57.19
CA VAL A 27 -23.96 -13.55 56.55
C VAL A 27 -23.80 -13.93 55.07
N THR A 28 -24.34 -15.08 54.69
CA THR A 28 -24.38 -15.55 53.30
C THR A 28 -25.72 -15.19 52.68
N VAL A 29 -25.70 -14.50 51.54
CA VAL A 29 -26.89 -14.08 50.80
C VAL A 29 -26.88 -14.74 49.42
N THR A 30 -27.86 -15.59 49.13
CA THR A 30 -28.03 -16.27 47.85
C THR A 30 -29.37 -15.90 47.22
N ALA A 31 -29.40 -15.80 45.88
CA ALA A 31 -30.64 -15.65 45.14
C ALA A 31 -31.32 -17.02 45.00
N GLU A 32 -32.54 -17.16 45.53
CA GLU A 32 -33.40 -18.32 45.36
C GLU A 32 -34.72 -17.80 44.77
N GLY A 33 -34.83 -17.83 43.44
CA GLY A 33 -35.88 -17.08 42.74
C GLY A 33 -35.73 -15.57 42.98
N ASP A 34 -36.83 -14.88 43.32
CA ASP A 34 -36.86 -13.46 43.69
C ASP A 34 -36.58 -13.18 45.16
N ASP A 35 -36.25 -14.22 45.93
CA ASP A 35 -35.94 -14.09 47.34
C ASP A 35 -34.44 -14.19 47.60
N LEU A 36 -34.02 -13.43 48.60
CA LEU A 36 -32.67 -13.49 49.13
C LEU A 36 -32.71 -14.39 50.34
N ARG A 37 -32.13 -15.57 50.21
CA ARG A 37 -31.93 -16.44 51.36
C ARG A 37 -30.67 -16.00 52.09
N CYS A 38 -30.85 -15.58 53.33
CA CYS A 38 -29.78 -15.12 54.20
C CYS A 38 -29.50 -16.16 55.29
N ALA A 39 -28.29 -16.72 55.33
CA ALA A 39 -27.82 -17.61 56.39
C ALA A 39 -26.78 -16.88 57.25
N ALA A 40 -26.96 -16.84 58.57
CA ALA A 40 -26.08 -16.13 59.49
C ALA A 40 -25.97 -16.81 60.88
N PRO A 41 -24.86 -16.64 61.64
CA PRO A 41 -24.72 -17.09 63.02
C PRO A 41 -25.70 -16.39 63.99
N PRO A 42 -26.06 -17.00 65.14
CA PRO A 42 -26.89 -16.35 66.15
C PRO A 42 -26.27 -15.04 66.64
N ALA A 43 -27.07 -13.98 66.73
CA ALA A 43 -26.72 -12.60 67.13
C ALA A 43 -26.07 -11.67 66.07
N VAL A 44 -25.79 -12.13 64.84
CA VAL A 44 -25.18 -11.27 63.79
C VAL A 44 -26.22 -10.52 62.96
N LEU A 45 -27.36 -11.16 62.66
CA LEU A 45 -28.37 -10.58 61.78
C LEU A 45 -29.29 -9.62 62.58
N THR A 46 -28.77 -8.45 62.91
CA THR A 46 -29.51 -7.40 63.64
C THR A 46 -30.68 -6.86 62.80
N ALA A 47 -31.65 -6.23 63.47
CA ALA A 47 -32.80 -5.64 62.79
C ALA A 47 -32.38 -4.60 61.73
N ASP A 48 -31.33 -3.82 62.03
CA ASP A 48 -30.81 -2.79 61.13
C ASP A 48 -30.09 -3.40 59.92
N LEU A 49 -29.26 -4.43 60.11
CA LEU A 49 -28.59 -5.10 58.99
C LEU A 49 -29.59 -5.84 58.09
N ARG A 50 -30.64 -6.44 58.67
CA ARG A 50 -31.73 -7.03 57.89
C ARG A 50 -32.48 -5.96 57.09
N ALA A 51 -32.77 -4.81 57.70
CA ALA A 51 -33.39 -3.69 57.00
C ALA A 51 -32.52 -3.19 55.85
N GLU A 52 -31.20 -3.16 56.02
CA GLU A 52 -30.26 -2.74 54.98
C GLU A 52 -30.12 -3.77 53.84
N ILE A 53 -30.07 -5.08 54.14
CA ILE A 53 -30.11 -6.14 53.11
C ILE A 53 -31.42 -6.08 52.33
N VAL A 54 -32.54 -5.87 53.02
CA VAL A 54 -33.86 -5.75 52.38
C VAL A 54 -33.93 -4.47 51.53
N ALA A 55 -33.37 -3.36 52.00
CA ALA A 55 -33.32 -2.11 51.24
C ALA A 55 -32.47 -2.23 49.97
N ARG A 56 -31.36 -2.99 50.02
CA ARG A 56 -30.47 -3.24 48.86
C ARG A 56 -30.82 -4.52 48.08
N LYS A 57 -31.93 -5.19 48.40
CA LYS A 57 -32.37 -6.45 47.76
C LYS A 57 -32.35 -6.38 46.22
N PRO A 58 -32.84 -5.32 45.56
CA PRO A 58 -32.87 -5.25 44.10
C PRO A 58 -31.46 -5.23 43.47
N GLU A 59 -30.52 -4.52 44.08
CA GLU A 59 -29.15 -4.37 43.58
C GLU A 59 -28.34 -5.64 43.82
N ILE A 60 -28.54 -6.28 44.97
CA ILE A 60 -27.94 -7.57 45.30
C ILE A 60 -28.40 -8.65 44.33
N LEU A 61 -29.71 -8.72 44.03
CA LEU A 61 -30.23 -9.63 43.02
C LEU A 61 -29.67 -9.32 41.63
N ARG A 62 -29.50 -8.04 41.28
CA ARG A 62 -28.90 -7.62 40.01
C ARG A 62 -27.44 -8.03 39.87
N GLU A 63 -26.61 -7.86 40.90
CA GLU A 63 -25.22 -8.34 40.90
C GLU A 63 -25.13 -9.87 40.85
N LEU A 64 -25.99 -10.56 41.62
CA LEU A 64 -26.04 -12.02 41.60
C LEU A 64 -26.60 -12.60 40.29
N ARG A 65 -27.40 -11.83 39.53
CA ARG A 65 -28.00 -12.22 38.24
C ARG A 65 -27.23 -11.75 37.01
N ALA A 66 -26.53 -10.61 37.05
CA ALA A 66 -25.56 -10.21 36.03
C ALA A 66 -24.41 -11.24 35.92
N ALA A 67 -24.14 -11.93 37.01
CA ALA A 67 -23.25 -13.10 37.09
C ALA A 67 -23.84 -14.40 36.48
N ALA A 68 -25.11 -14.43 36.02
CA ALA A 68 -25.76 -15.64 35.52
C ALA A 68 -26.74 -15.38 34.35
N VAL A 69 -26.22 -15.23 33.13
CA VAL A 69 -26.98 -15.59 31.92
C VAL A 69 -26.62 -17.03 31.57
N ALA A 70 -27.53 -17.96 31.84
CA ALA A 70 -27.42 -19.34 31.38
C ALA A 70 -27.37 -19.34 29.85
N VAL A 71 -26.50 -20.18 29.28
CA VAL A 71 -26.47 -20.39 27.83
C VAL A 71 -27.79 -21.07 27.45
N PRO A 72 -28.68 -20.42 26.68
CA PRO A 72 -29.98 -20.99 26.36
C PRO A 72 -29.79 -22.17 25.40
N VAL A 73 -30.42 -23.30 25.72
CA VAL A 73 -30.53 -24.44 24.79
C VAL A 73 -31.64 -24.11 23.81
N LEU A 74 -31.33 -24.04 22.52
CA LEU A 74 -32.29 -23.66 21.48
C LEU A 74 -32.98 -24.87 20.84
N ASP A 75 -34.29 -24.75 20.62
CA ASP A 75 -35.08 -25.65 19.76
C ASP A 75 -35.17 -25.05 18.33
N GLY A 76 -34.06 -25.07 17.59
CA GLY A 76 -33.97 -24.56 16.20
C GLY A 76 -32.51 -24.36 15.72
N PRO A 77 -32.24 -24.12 14.42
CA PRO A 77 -30.88 -23.88 13.94
C PRO A 77 -30.33 -22.57 14.52
N PRO A 78 -29.27 -22.59 15.34
CA PRO A 78 -28.74 -21.41 16.00
C PRO A 78 -28.16 -20.41 14.99
N PRO A 79 -28.11 -19.11 15.33
CA PRO A 79 -27.39 -18.12 14.54
C PRO A 79 -25.89 -18.44 14.55
N LEU A 80 -25.15 -17.94 13.56
CA LEU A 80 -23.69 -17.98 13.60
C LEU A 80 -23.18 -17.04 14.71
N SER A 81 -22.07 -17.40 15.35
CA SER A 81 -21.31 -16.45 16.17
C SER A 81 -20.75 -15.33 15.28
N PHE A 82 -20.34 -14.19 15.86
CA PHE A 82 -19.78 -13.08 15.07
C PHE A 82 -18.54 -13.52 14.28
N ALA A 83 -17.67 -14.34 14.89
CA ALA A 83 -16.49 -14.88 14.22
C ALA A 83 -16.86 -15.86 13.09
N GLN A 84 -17.87 -16.72 13.29
CA GLN A 84 -18.34 -17.62 12.23
C GLN A 84 -18.94 -16.86 11.05
N GLU A 85 -19.75 -15.84 11.31
CA GLU A 85 -20.35 -14.99 10.27
C GLU A 85 -19.26 -14.30 9.44
N ARG A 86 -18.23 -13.73 10.08
CA ARG A 86 -17.08 -13.17 9.36
C ARG A 86 -16.36 -14.21 8.50
N LEU A 87 -16.06 -15.38 9.05
CA LEU A 87 -15.37 -16.44 8.31
C LEU A 87 -16.21 -16.96 7.14
N TRP A 88 -17.53 -17.04 7.30
CA TRP A 88 -18.47 -17.38 6.24
C TRP A 88 -18.44 -16.32 5.13
N LEU A 89 -18.47 -15.01 5.48
CA LEU A 89 -18.34 -13.92 4.52
C LEU A 89 -17.02 -14.02 3.75
N VAL A 90 -15.89 -14.13 4.46
CA VAL A 90 -14.56 -14.24 3.84
C VAL A 90 -14.48 -15.44 2.88
N HIS A 91 -15.10 -16.56 3.23
CA HIS A 91 -15.19 -17.73 2.36
C HIS A 91 -16.00 -17.42 1.08
N ARG A 92 -17.12 -16.70 1.16
CA ARG A 92 -17.92 -16.28 0.01
C ARG A 92 -17.23 -15.25 -0.89
N PHE A 93 -16.34 -14.42 -0.33
CA PHE A 93 -15.52 -13.47 -1.10
C PHE A 93 -14.40 -14.15 -1.89
N HIS A 94 -13.84 -15.23 -1.34
CA HIS A 94 -12.74 -15.97 -1.93
C HIS A 94 -13.09 -17.46 -2.07
N PRO A 95 -14.09 -17.79 -2.91
CA PRO A 95 -14.46 -19.19 -3.15
C PRO A 95 -13.24 -19.91 -3.70
N GLY A 96 -12.87 -21.03 -3.07
CA GLY A 96 -11.68 -21.80 -3.43
C GLY A 96 -10.43 -21.53 -2.57
N SER A 97 -10.44 -20.52 -1.70
CA SER A 97 -9.30 -20.23 -0.81
C SER A 97 -9.13 -21.29 0.28
N SER A 98 -7.88 -21.71 0.51
CA SER A 98 -7.50 -22.63 1.59
C SER A 98 -6.96 -21.92 2.83
N ALA A 99 -6.95 -20.58 2.87
CA ALA A 99 -6.35 -19.80 3.95
C ALA A 99 -6.94 -20.13 5.35
N TYR A 100 -8.23 -20.52 5.40
CA TYR A 100 -8.91 -20.88 6.64
C TYR A 100 -9.03 -22.39 6.86
N HIS A 101 -8.23 -23.20 6.17
CA HIS A 101 -8.12 -24.63 6.43
C HIS A 101 -7.09 -24.88 7.53
N ALA A 102 -7.52 -25.50 8.62
CA ALA A 102 -6.67 -25.91 9.73
C ALA A 102 -6.29 -27.39 9.57
N THR A 103 -5.06 -27.65 9.15
CA THR A 103 -4.52 -29.01 8.97
C THR A 103 -3.80 -29.48 10.24
N LEU A 104 -4.10 -30.71 10.65
CA LEU A 104 -3.35 -31.48 11.65
C LEU A 104 -2.75 -32.69 10.94
N HIS A 105 -1.42 -32.77 10.90
CA HIS A 105 -0.68 -33.91 10.34
C HIS A 105 0.00 -34.65 11.48
N LEU A 106 -0.42 -35.88 11.73
CA LEU A 106 0.15 -36.75 12.77
C LEU A 106 0.95 -37.88 12.11
N ARG A 107 2.20 -38.06 12.52
CA ARG A 107 2.94 -39.31 12.29
C ARG A 107 2.62 -40.29 13.41
N LEU A 108 2.20 -41.49 13.04
CA LEU A 108 1.80 -42.57 13.91
C LEU A 108 2.79 -43.74 13.75
N SER A 109 3.64 -43.95 14.74
CA SER A 109 4.69 -44.98 14.73
C SER A 109 4.42 -46.06 15.77
N GLY A 110 4.26 -47.31 15.34
CA GLY A 110 3.92 -48.46 16.17
C GLY A 110 2.68 -49.23 15.69
N ALA A 111 2.16 -50.10 16.55
CA ALA A 111 1.04 -50.98 16.25
C ALA A 111 -0.30 -50.22 16.29
N LEU A 112 -0.73 -49.69 15.14
CA LEU A 112 -1.98 -48.94 15.00
C LEU A 112 -3.19 -49.87 14.85
N VAL A 113 -4.19 -49.74 15.72
CA VAL A 113 -5.49 -50.42 15.60
C VAL A 113 -6.44 -49.55 14.76
N VAL A 114 -6.40 -49.71 13.42
CA VAL A 114 -7.19 -48.89 12.48
C VAL A 114 -8.71 -48.88 12.78
N PRO A 115 -9.37 -50.00 13.14
CA PRO A 115 -10.78 -49.98 13.51
C PRO A 115 -11.08 -49.13 14.76
N ALA A 116 -10.19 -49.12 15.74
CA ALA A 116 -10.32 -48.29 16.94
C ALA A 116 -10.19 -46.81 16.60
N LEU A 117 -9.22 -46.43 15.76
CA LEU A 117 -9.06 -45.05 15.28
C LEU A 117 -10.28 -44.56 14.50
N ARG A 118 -10.84 -45.39 13.62
CA ARG A 118 -12.06 -45.07 12.87
C ARG A 118 -13.25 -44.84 13.79
N THR A 119 -13.38 -45.65 14.84
CA THR A 119 -14.48 -45.53 15.83
C THR A 119 -14.29 -44.30 16.70
N ALA A 120 -13.07 -44.03 17.16
CA ALA A 120 -12.71 -42.84 17.92
C ALA A 120 -13.04 -41.55 17.15
N LEU A 121 -12.68 -41.46 15.87
CA LEU A 121 -13.01 -40.30 15.03
C LEU A 121 -14.53 -40.11 14.87
N ARG A 122 -15.29 -41.21 14.75
CA ARG A 122 -16.75 -41.17 14.65
C ARG A 122 -17.38 -40.65 15.94
N GLU A 123 -16.93 -41.12 17.09
CA GLU A 123 -17.43 -40.68 18.39
C GLU A 123 -17.07 -39.22 18.68
N LEU A 124 -15.90 -38.77 18.26
CA LEU A 124 -15.49 -37.36 18.32
C LEU A 124 -16.46 -36.46 17.53
N VAL A 125 -16.77 -36.82 16.28
CA VAL A 125 -17.72 -36.07 15.43
C VAL A 125 -19.15 -36.13 16.00
N ARG A 126 -19.54 -37.23 16.64
CA ARG A 126 -20.84 -37.35 17.32
C ARG A 126 -20.91 -36.43 18.55
N ARG A 127 -19.85 -36.41 19.36
CA ARG A 127 -19.73 -35.65 20.61
C ARG A 127 -19.76 -34.13 20.37
N HIS A 128 -19.07 -33.66 19.33
CA HIS A 128 -18.96 -32.23 19.00
C HIS A 128 -19.80 -31.88 17.78
N ALA A 129 -21.01 -31.32 18.00
CA ALA A 129 -21.96 -31.04 16.91
C ALA A 129 -21.40 -30.09 15.83
N VAL A 130 -20.48 -29.19 16.19
CA VAL A 130 -19.87 -28.22 15.25
C VAL A 130 -19.12 -28.90 14.10
N LEU A 131 -18.57 -30.09 14.30
CA LEU A 131 -17.81 -30.83 13.28
C LEU A 131 -18.69 -31.41 12.17
N ARG A 132 -20.00 -31.53 12.43
CA ARG A 132 -21.04 -32.00 11.49
C ARG A 132 -22.06 -30.90 11.16
N THR A 133 -21.72 -29.65 11.42
CA THR A 133 -22.55 -28.49 11.12
C THR A 133 -22.26 -27.96 9.72
N ARG A 134 -23.31 -27.64 8.98
CA ARG A 134 -23.27 -26.89 7.72
C ARG A 134 -23.87 -25.50 7.89
N TYR A 135 -23.60 -24.59 6.97
CA TYR A 135 -23.88 -23.16 7.07
C TYR A 135 -24.70 -22.64 5.87
N PRO A 136 -25.94 -23.14 5.65
CA PRO A 136 -26.80 -22.67 4.57
C PRO A 136 -27.34 -21.26 4.85
N VAL A 137 -27.80 -20.60 3.79
CA VAL A 137 -28.55 -19.34 3.89
C VAL A 137 -30.04 -19.64 3.93
N VAL A 138 -30.74 -19.16 4.95
CA VAL A 138 -32.20 -19.28 5.10
C VAL A 138 -32.79 -17.88 5.26
N GLY A 139 -33.69 -17.48 4.35
CA GLY A 139 -34.30 -16.14 4.39
C GLY A 139 -33.30 -14.98 4.24
N GLY A 140 -32.18 -15.21 3.54
CA GLY A 140 -31.12 -14.21 3.35
C GLY A 140 -30.12 -14.09 4.51
N VAL A 141 -30.21 -14.94 5.53
CA VAL A 141 -29.31 -14.95 6.70
C VAL A 141 -28.61 -16.32 6.81
N PRO A 142 -27.29 -16.38 7.05
CA PRO A 142 -26.61 -17.65 7.30
C PRO A 142 -27.02 -18.23 8.65
N VAL A 143 -27.28 -19.54 8.70
CA VAL A 143 -27.65 -20.27 9.92
C VAL A 143 -26.78 -21.51 10.10
N ALA A 144 -26.61 -21.99 11.35
CA ALA A 144 -25.87 -23.20 11.64
C ALA A 144 -26.82 -24.41 11.71
N GLU A 145 -26.77 -25.31 10.73
CA GLU A 145 -27.59 -26.52 10.71
C GLU A 145 -26.76 -27.76 11.06
N VAL A 146 -27.11 -28.39 12.18
CA VAL A 146 -26.44 -29.60 12.67
C VAL A 146 -26.99 -30.83 11.94
N ARG A 147 -26.14 -31.56 11.20
CA ARG A 147 -26.53 -32.79 10.48
C ARG A 147 -26.44 -34.02 11.37
N PRO A 148 -27.28 -35.06 11.20
CA PRO A 148 -27.12 -36.33 11.91
C PRO A 148 -25.70 -36.90 11.77
N ALA A 149 -25.21 -37.60 12.80
CA ALA A 149 -23.87 -38.18 12.76
C ALA A 149 -23.79 -39.29 11.70
N ALA A 150 -23.28 -38.97 10.52
CA ALA A 150 -22.98 -39.96 9.49
C ALA A 150 -21.72 -40.76 9.84
N THR A 151 -21.55 -41.93 9.21
CA THR A 151 -20.29 -42.68 9.23
C THR A 151 -19.21 -41.83 8.54
N SER A 152 -18.38 -41.14 9.31
CA SER A 152 -17.25 -40.40 8.75
C SER A 152 -16.33 -41.38 8.00
N PRO A 153 -16.11 -41.23 6.69
CA PRO A 153 -15.16 -42.07 5.98
C PRO A 153 -13.76 -41.69 6.47
N LEU A 154 -13.02 -42.65 7.03
CA LEU A 154 -11.57 -42.58 7.21
C LEU A 154 -10.95 -43.44 6.11
N PRO A 155 -10.80 -42.90 4.88
CA PRO A 155 -10.15 -43.63 3.79
C PRO A 155 -8.72 -44.00 4.20
N LEU A 156 -8.34 -45.24 3.86
CA LEU A 156 -6.99 -45.76 4.03
C LEU A 156 -6.35 -45.80 2.64
N VAL A 157 -5.25 -45.07 2.45
CA VAL A 157 -4.43 -45.14 1.25
C VAL A 157 -3.17 -45.92 1.60
N ASP A 158 -2.94 -47.03 0.92
CA ASP A 158 -1.74 -47.83 1.12
C ASP A 158 -0.62 -47.33 0.19
N LEU A 159 0.52 -46.96 0.79
CA LEU A 159 1.72 -46.48 0.11
C LEU A 159 2.87 -47.48 0.29
N THR A 160 2.63 -48.68 0.83
CA THR A 160 3.69 -49.68 1.11
C THR A 160 4.39 -50.21 -0.14
N ASP A 161 3.76 -50.09 -1.31
CA ASP A 161 4.33 -50.51 -2.58
C ASP A 161 5.38 -49.52 -3.12
N LEU A 162 5.50 -48.33 -2.51
CA LEU A 162 6.50 -47.32 -2.85
C LEU A 162 7.75 -47.45 -1.98
N PRO A 163 8.95 -47.13 -2.52
CA PRO A 163 10.16 -46.95 -1.70
C PRO A 163 9.94 -45.93 -0.57
N ALA A 164 10.55 -46.13 0.59
CA ALA A 164 10.28 -45.34 1.80
C ALA A 164 10.40 -43.81 1.61
N LEU A 165 11.39 -43.36 0.83
CA LEU A 165 11.57 -41.94 0.50
C LEU A 165 10.43 -41.42 -0.39
N GLU A 166 10.00 -42.20 -1.37
CA GLU A 166 8.88 -41.87 -2.26
C GLU A 166 7.54 -41.91 -1.53
N ALA A 167 7.32 -42.88 -0.63
CA ALA A 167 6.16 -42.95 0.23
C ALA A 167 6.06 -41.72 1.15
N THR A 168 7.20 -41.26 1.69
CA THR A 168 7.28 -40.01 2.47
C THR A 168 6.87 -38.80 1.65
N ALA A 169 7.44 -38.67 0.44
CA ALA A 169 7.13 -37.56 -0.45
C ALA A 169 5.67 -37.60 -0.95
N ALA A 170 5.15 -38.79 -1.25
CA ALA A 170 3.75 -39.01 -1.65
C ALA A 170 2.79 -38.65 -0.51
N SER A 171 3.10 -39.02 0.72
CA SER A 171 2.33 -38.63 1.91
C SER A 171 2.24 -37.11 2.05
N GLY A 172 3.37 -36.41 1.95
CA GLY A 172 3.41 -34.95 1.99
C GLY A 172 2.60 -34.30 0.86
N ARG A 173 2.70 -34.81 -0.38
CA ARG A 173 1.90 -34.31 -1.52
C ARG A 173 0.40 -34.52 -1.31
N LEU A 174 -0.01 -35.70 -0.83
CA LEU A 174 -1.42 -35.99 -0.55
C LEU A 174 -1.96 -35.10 0.57
N ALA A 175 -1.18 -34.86 1.63
CA ALA A 175 -1.53 -33.92 2.70
C ALA A 175 -1.71 -32.48 2.17
N ALA A 176 -0.84 -32.03 1.27
CA ALA A 176 -0.93 -30.72 0.63
C ALA A 176 -2.17 -30.60 -0.27
N VAL A 177 -2.44 -31.61 -1.11
CA VAL A 177 -3.65 -31.66 -1.96
C VAL A 177 -4.92 -31.65 -1.11
N LEU A 178 -4.95 -32.45 -0.05
CA LEU A 178 -6.06 -32.47 0.90
C LEU A 178 -6.21 -31.16 1.66
N THR A 179 -5.13 -30.43 1.92
CA THR A 179 -5.19 -29.11 2.55
C THR A 179 -5.69 -28.06 1.56
N ALA A 180 -5.26 -28.10 0.31
CA ALA A 180 -5.64 -27.12 -0.70
C ALA A 180 -7.10 -27.26 -1.20
N ARG A 181 -7.67 -28.47 -1.14
CA ARG A 181 -9.05 -28.72 -1.61
C ARG A 181 -10.06 -27.78 -0.90
N PRO A 182 -10.85 -26.97 -1.62
CA PRO A 182 -11.84 -26.10 -0.99
C PRO A 182 -12.87 -26.86 -0.15
N PHE A 183 -13.36 -26.27 0.93
CA PHE A 183 -14.60 -26.70 1.57
C PHE A 183 -15.79 -26.02 0.90
N ASP A 184 -16.95 -26.67 0.92
CA ASP A 184 -18.24 -26.03 0.69
C ASP A 184 -18.97 -25.97 2.04
N LEU A 185 -19.15 -24.75 2.54
CA LEU A 185 -19.76 -24.53 3.85
C LEU A 185 -21.28 -24.76 3.84
N GLU A 186 -21.96 -24.66 2.70
CA GLU A 186 -23.41 -24.82 2.60
C GLU A 186 -23.81 -26.29 2.62
N THR A 187 -23.00 -27.17 2.01
CA THR A 187 -23.29 -28.61 1.96
C THR A 187 -22.56 -29.40 3.05
N GLY A 188 -21.36 -28.97 3.46
CA GLY A 188 -20.50 -29.69 4.40
C GLY A 188 -19.94 -31.00 3.80
N PRO A 189 -19.20 -31.81 4.58
CA PRO A 189 -18.78 -31.61 5.97
C PRO A 189 -17.62 -30.61 6.11
N VAL A 190 -17.47 -30.02 7.31
CA VAL A 190 -16.39 -29.06 7.65
C VAL A 190 -15.14 -29.70 8.28
N LEU A 191 -15.06 -31.04 8.21
CA LEU A 191 -13.92 -31.87 8.61
C LEU A 191 -13.74 -32.97 7.56
N ARG A 192 -12.48 -33.27 7.22
CA ARG A 192 -12.09 -34.43 6.42
C ARG A 192 -10.82 -35.07 6.96
N ALA A 193 -10.68 -36.38 6.75
CA ALA A 193 -9.58 -37.18 7.28
C ALA A 193 -9.07 -38.17 6.22
N VAL A 194 -7.78 -38.49 6.24
CA VAL A 194 -7.21 -39.66 5.55
C VAL A 194 -6.17 -40.33 6.43
N LEU A 195 -6.10 -41.65 6.37
CA LEU A 195 -5.01 -42.43 6.94
C LEU A 195 -4.12 -42.92 5.79
N LEU A 196 -2.84 -42.60 5.84
CA LEU A 196 -1.83 -42.98 4.85
C LEU A 196 -0.92 -44.02 5.49
N ARG A 197 -0.88 -45.23 4.94
CA ARG A 197 0.00 -46.30 5.44
C ARG A 197 1.30 -46.29 4.64
N ARG A 198 2.42 -46.05 5.33
CA ARG A 198 3.76 -46.03 4.72
C ARG A 198 4.52 -47.34 4.94
N GLY A 199 4.17 -48.06 6.00
CA GLY A 199 4.79 -49.31 6.39
C GLY A 199 3.88 -50.12 7.32
N ARG A 200 4.40 -51.23 7.86
CA ARG A 200 3.67 -52.05 8.84
C ARG A 200 3.31 -51.26 10.10
N ASP A 201 4.27 -50.51 10.64
CA ASP A 201 4.18 -49.78 11.91
C ASP A 201 4.40 -48.27 11.71
N ASP A 202 4.11 -47.74 10.52
CA ASP A 202 4.37 -46.35 10.14
C ASP A 202 3.24 -45.79 9.28
N HIS A 203 2.51 -44.83 9.84
CA HIS A 203 1.33 -44.23 9.22
C HIS A 203 1.34 -42.71 9.40
N ASP A 204 0.69 -42.01 8.49
CA ASP A 204 0.37 -40.59 8.67
C ASP A 204 -1.16 -40.42 8.72
N LEU A 205 -1.67 -39.72 9.72
CA LEU A 205 -3.07 -39.30 9.82
C LEU A 205 -3.15 -37.80 9.50
N VAL A 206 -3.86 -37.45 8.43
CA VAL A 206 -4.07 -36.06 8.01
C VAL A 206 -5.53 -35.68 8.26
N LEU A 207 -5.74 -34.67 9.10
CA LEU A 207 -7.05 -34.15 9.49
C LEU A 207 -7.15 -32.67 9.09
N VAL A 208 -8.04 -32.34 8.15
CA VAL A 208 -8.25 -30.96 7.69
C VAL A 208 -9.63 -30.48 8.14
N ARG A 209 -9.68 -29.33 8.81
CA ARG A 209 -10.91 -28.70 9.34
C ARG A 209 -11.04 -27.30 8.78
N HIS A 210 -12.26 -26.80 8.60
CA HIS A 210 -12.44 -25.36 8.35
C HIS A 210 -12.42 -24.58 9.68
N HIS A 211 -11.74 -23.42 9.73
CA HIS A 211 -11.63 -22.60 10.95
C HIS A 211 -12.97 -22.11 11.50
N ILE A 212 -14.03 -22.11 10.70
CA ILE A 212 -15.41 -21.83 11.14
C ILE A 212 -15.89 -22.80 12.23
N ALA A 213 -15.33 -24.00 12.29
CA ALA A 213 -15.71 -25.05 13.24
C ALA A 213 -14.65 -25.32 14.33
N SER A 214 -13.46 -24.71 14.24
CA SER A 214 -12.34 -25.00 15.14
C SER A 214 -11.35 -23.84 15.20
N ASP A 215 -10.86 -23.56 16.40
CA ASP A 215 -9.75 -22.63 16.67
C ASP A 215 -8.49 -23.38 17.15
N GLY A 216 -7.46 -22.63 17.57
CA GLY A 216 -6.20 -23.19 18.07
C GLY A 216 -6.37 -23.95 19.39
N TRP A 217 -7.23 -23.48 20.31
CA TRP A 217 -7.51 -24.19 21.57
C TRP A 217 -8.23 -25.52 21.31
N SER A 218 -9.16 -25.52 20.35
CA SER A 218 -9.91 -26.71 19.93
C SER A 218 -9.01 -27.83 19.43
N LEU A 219 -7.79 -27.54 18.96
CA LEU A 219 -6.82 -28.55 18.57
C LEU A 219 -6.37 -29.41 19.76
N GLY A 220 -6.12 -28.79 20.92
CA GLY A 220 -5.77 -29.51 22.14
C GLY A 220 -6.91 -30.39 22.64
N VAL A 221 -8.14 -29.86 22.63
CA VAL A 221 -9.37 -30.62 22.95
C VAL A 221 -9.56 -31.80 21.99
N LEU A 222 -9.42 -31.56 20.69
CA LEU A 222 -9.54 -32.58 19.65
C LEU A 222 -8.53 -33.71 19.86
N LEU A 223 -7.26 -33.38 20.11
CA LEU A 223 -6.21 -34.37 20.36
C LEU A 223 -6.47 -35.15 21.64
N SER A 224 -6.87 -34.47 22.72
CA SER A 224 -7.19 -35.10 24.00
C SER A 224 -8.34 -36.10 23.87
N ASP A 225 -9.46 -35.66 23.31
CA ASP A 225 -10.64 -36.52 23.10
C ASP A 225 -10.31 -37.68 22.14
N LEU A 226 -9.60 -37.43 21.04
CA LEU A 226 -9.23 -38.47 20.07
C LEU A 226 -8.32 -39.54 20.70
N VAL A 227 -7.36 -39.13 21.52
CA VAL A 227 -6.44 -40.04 22.23
C VAL A 227 -7.21 -40.90 23.22
N GLU A 228 -8.08 -40.30 24.03
CA GLU A 228 -8.83 -41.03 25.05
C GLU A 228 -9.80 -42.03 24.42
N LEU A 229 -10.53 -41.59 23.38
CA LEU A 229 -11.40 -42.46 22.58
C LEU A 229 -10.60 -43.60 21.93
N TYR A 230 -9.45 -43.31 21.31
CA TYR A 230 -8.62 -44.36 20.71
C TYR A 230 -8.13 -45.37 21.73
N ARG A 231 -7.65 -44.93 22.90
CA ARG A 231 -7.18 -45.81 23.98
C ARG A 231 -8.26 -46.77 24.44
N ALA A 232 -9.47 -46.26 24.71
CA ALA A 232 -10.60 -47.07 25.15
C ALA A 232 -10.98 -48.12 24.09
N HIS A 233 -11.16 -47.69 22.83
CA HIS A 233 -11.54 -48.60 21.74
C HIS A 233 -10.45 -49.62 21.39
N ALA A 234 -9.17 -49.24 21.50
CA ALA A 234 -8.05 -50.17 21.29
C ALA A 234 -7.96 -51.22 22.39
N ALA A 235 -8.39 -50.89 23.61
CA ALA A 235 -8.49 -51.81 24.75
C ALA A 235 -9.83 -52.58 24.81
N GLY A 236 -10.78 -52.29 23.92
CA GLY A 236 -12.11 -52.92 23.89
C GLY A 236 -13.04 -52.47 25.02
N VAL A 237 -12.83 -51.28 25.58
CA VAL A 237 -13.66 -50.68 26.65
C VAL A 237 -14.31 -49.37 26.19
N HIS A 238 -15.31 -48.89 26.92
CA HIS A 238 -15.93 -47.58 26.66
C HIS A 238 -15.08 -46.44 27.24
N ALA A 239 -14.98 -45.33 26.50
CA ALA A 239 -14.29 -44.14 26.99
C ALA A 239 -15.15 -43.39 28.03
N ASP A 240 -14.52 -42.96 29.12
CA ASP A 240 -15.15 -42.17 30.17
C ASP A 240 -14.91 -40.66 29.94
N LEU A 241 -15.63 -40.09 28.97
CA LEU A 241 -15.58 -38.64 28.73
C LEU A 241 -16.81 -37.96 29.36
N PRO A 242 -16.63 -36.94 30.23
CA PRO A 242 -17.75 -36.26 30.88
C PRO A 242 -18.70 -35.64 29.84
N PRO A 243 -20.01 -35.57 30.10
CA PRO A 243 -20.96 -34.97 29.16
C PRO A 243 -20.66 -33.49 28.94
N LEU A 244 -20.88 -32.99 27.71
CA LEU A 244 -20.74 -31.58 27.39
C LEU A 244 -22.01 -30.84 27.83
N PRO A 245 -21.92 -29.84 28.73
CA PRO A 245 -23.10 -29.16 29.28
C PRO A 245 -23.80 -28.26 28.25
N VAL A 246 -23.07 -27.79 27.24
CA VAL A 246 -23.58 -26.95 26.13
C VAL A 246 -22.91 -27.38 24.83
N GLN A 247 -23.48 -27.00 23.70
CA GLN A 247 -22.89 -27.13 22.36
C GLN A 247 -22.49 -25.75 21.82
N TYR A 248 -21.68 -25.72 20.76
CA TYR A 248 -21.21 -24.46 20.18
C TYR A 248 -22.35 -23.55 19.69
N GLY A 249 -23.44 -24.14 19.19
CA GLY A 249 -24.63 -23.40 18.79
C GLY A 249 -25.28 -22.60 19.92
N ASP A 250 -25.26 -23.16 21.14
CA ASP A 250 -25.78 -22.49 22.33
C ASP A 250 -24.89 -21.28 22.69
N PHE A 251 -23.57 -21.44 22.59
CA PHE A 251 -22.62 -20.32 22.75
C PHE A 251 -22.85 -19.20 21.73
N ALA A 252 -23.06 -19.55 20.45
CA ALA A 252 -23.30 -18.57 19.40
C ALA A 252 -24.57 -17.74 19.66
N ALA A 253 -25.65 -18.41 20.10
CA ALA A 253 -26.88 -17.74 20.51
C ALA A 253 -26.68 -16.83 21.72
N TRP A 254 -25.99 -17.33 22.76
CA TRP A 254 -25.65 -16.55 23.94
C TRP A 254 -24.83 -15.30 23.59
N GLN A 255 -23.83 -15.41 22.70
CA GLN A 255 -22.99 -14.29 22.30
C GLN A 255 -23.80 -13.19 21.59
N ARG A 256 -24.77 -13.57 20.75
CA ARG A 256 -25.67 -12.62 20.07
C ARG A 256 -26.54 -11.88 21.07
N GLN A 257 -27.15 -12.58 22.02
CA GLN A 257 -27.97 -11.97 23.07
C GLN A 257 -27.15 -11.05 23.99
N ARG A 258 -25.90 -11.42 24.30
CA ARG A 258 -25.03 -10.60 25.16
C ARG A 258 -24.70 -9.23 24.55
N ALA A 259 -24.69 -9.12 23.21
CA ALA A 259 -24.44 -7.87 22.50
C ALA A 259 -25.59 -6.85 22.60
N GLU A 260 -26.77 -7.26 23.06
CA GLU A 260 -27.94 -6.40 23.22
C GLU A 260 -28.05 -5.78 24.63
N VAL A 261 -27.17 -6.17 25.55
CA VAL A 261 -27.17 -5.69 26.95
C VAL A 261 -26.45 -4.34 27.07
N PRO A 262 -26.93 -3.37 27.88
CA PRO A 262 -26.36 -2.01 27.95
C PRO A 262 -24.84 -1.92 28.23
N ASP A 263 -24.30 -2.76 29.12
CA ASP A 263 -22.85 -2.83 29.43
C ASP A 263 -22.00 -3.11 28.18
N PHE A 264 -22.54 -3.80 27.17
CA PHE A 264 -21.86 -4.03 25.90
C PHE A 264 -21.58 -2.71 25.16
N GLY A 265 -22.53 -1.78 25.16
CA GLY A 265 -22.40 -0.48 24.50
C GLY A 265 -21.27 0.37 25.10
N GLU A 266 -21.11 0.36 26.42
CA GLU A 266 -20.01 1.06 27.10
C GLU A 266 -18.65 0.45 26.78
N ARG A 267 -18.56 -0.89 26.75
CA ARG A 267 -17.34 -1.62 26.35
C ARG A 267 -16.96 -1.33 24.91
N LEU A 268 -17.95 -1.32 24.02
CA LEU A 268 -17.76 -0.99 22.61
C LEU A 268 -17.29 0.46 22.44
N ALA A 269 -17.87 1.41 23.18
CA ALA A 269 -17.47 2.82 23.15
C ALA A 269 -16.03 3.04 23.62
N ARG A 270 -15.56 2.27 24.60
CA ARG A 270 -14.15 2.30 25.02
C ARG A 270 -13.22 1.81 23.92
N TRP A 271 -13.57 0.73 23.23
CA TRP A 271 -12.83 0.25 22.06
C TRP A 271 -12.80 1.28 20.92
N THR A 272 -13.93 1.88 20.57
CA THR A 272 -13.97 2.89 19.50
C THR A 272 -13.13 4.10 19.85
N THR A 273 -13.15 4.54 21.12
CA THR A 273 -12.31 5.65 21.60
C THR A 273 -10.82 5.31 21.54
N ALA A 274 -10.43 4.11 21.97
CA ALA A 274 -9.02 3.68 21.94
C ALA A 274 -8.44 3.59 20.51
N LEU A 275 -9.30 3.36 19.52
CA LEU A 275 -8.94 3.17 18.12
C LEU A 275 -9.24 4.39 17.25
N GLU A 276 -9.71 5.49 17.84
CA GLU A 276 -10.05 6.70 17.08
C GLU A 276 -8.80 7.29 16.41
N GLY A 277 -8.85 7.47 15.08
CA GLY A 277 -7.71 7.94 14.29
C GLY A 277 -6.56 6.92 14.17
N ALA A 278 -6.80 5.65 14.48
CA ALA A 278 -5.85 4.58 14.19
C ALA A 278 -5.55 4.51 12.68
N PRO A 279 -4.32 4.16 12.28
CA PRO A 279 -3.97 4.01 10.88
C PRO A 279 -4.84 2.93 10.22
N ALA A 280 -5.36 3.22 9.04
CA ALA A 280 -6.21 2.29 8.30
C ALA A 280 -5.41 1.08 7.75
N GLN A 281 -4.13 1.30 7.39
CA GLN A 281 -3.24 0.31 6.82
C GLN A 281 -1.80 0.45 7.31
N LEU A 282 -1.09 -0.66 7.34
CA LEU A 282 0.34 -0.73 7.58
C LEU A 282 1.13 -0.41 6.29
N ASP A 283 1.99 0.60 6.35
CA ASP A 283 2.82 1.08 5.22
C ASP A 283 4.04 0.17 4.93
N LEU A 284 3.90 -1.13 5.18
CA LEU A 284 4.85 -2.17 4.74
C LEU A 284 4.33 -2.95 3.54
N LEU A 285 3.02 -2.86 3.27
CA LEU A 285 2.38 -3.66 2.27
C LEU A 285 2.63 -3.04 0.89
N GLY A 286 3.20 -3.83 -0.02
CA GLY A 286 3.15 -3.51 -1.45
C GLY A 286 1.71 -3.52 -1.97
N ARG A 287 1.51 -3.08 -3.20
CA ARG A 287 0.20 -3.16 -3.84
C ARG A 287 -0.24 -4.62 -3.92
N ALA A 288 -1.45 -4.93 -3.45
CA ALA A 288 -2.05 -6.24 -3.65
C ALA A 288 -2.20 -6.50 -5.17
N PRO A 289 -1.75 -7.66 -5.70
CA PRO A 289 -2.03 -7.99 -7.09
C PRO A 289 -3.54 -8.03 -7.30
N GLY A 290 -4.01 -7.37 -8.35
CA GLY A 290 -5.39 -7.51 -8.82
C GLY A 290 -5.55 -8.80 -9.61
N GLY A 291 -5.65 -9.96 -8.96
CA GLY A 291 -5.75 -11.25 -9.65
C GLY A 291 -6.26 -12.41 -8.79
N GLU A 292 -6.82 -13.43 -9.44
CA GLU A 292 -7.49 -14.62 -8.88
C GLU A 292 -6.57 -15.64 -8.16
N GLN A 293 -5.30 -15.30 -7.94
CA GLN A 293 -4.34 -16.20 -7.32
C GLN A 293 -4.39 -16.05 -5.80
N GLY A 294 -4.76 -17.14 -5.11
CA GLY A 294 -4.76 -17.19 -3.64
C GLY A 294 -3.44 -16.70 -3.06
N ARG A 295 -3.50 -16.05 -1.88
CA ARG A 295 -2.33 -15.50 -1.18
C ARG A 295 -1.34 -16.61 -0.84
N LEU A 296 -0.37 -16.92 -1.70
CA LEU A 296 0.66 -17.90 -1.38
C LEU A 296 1.44 -17.42 -0.16
N ALA A 297 1.49 -18.25 0.87
CA ALA A 297 2.25 -17.92 2.08
C ALA A 297 3.75 -18.10 1.85
N GLY A 298 4.53 -17.18 2.41
CA GLY A 298 5.94 -17.37 2.74
C GLY A 298 6.08 -17.52 4.25
N SER A 299 7.15 -18.16 4.71
CA SER A 299 7.48 -18.29 6.12
C SER A 299 8.97 -18.08 6.34
N THR A 300 9.33 -17.38 7.41
CA THR A 300 10.70 -17.24 7.89
C THR A 300 10.73 -17.46 9.40
N THR A 301 11.77 -18.10 9.92
CA THR A 301 11.82 -18.58 11.31
C THR A 301 13.09 -18.16 12.03
N ALA A 302 12.98 -17.89 13.33
CA ALA A 302 14.09 -17.61 14.23
C ALA A 302 13.89 -18.33 15.57
N ARG A 303 14.98 -18.54 16.31
CA ARG A 303 14.93 -19.15 17.65
C ARG A 303 15.74 -18.30 18.61
N THR A 304 15.25 -18.18 19.84
CA THR A 304 15.96 -17.53 20.95
C THR A 304 16.55 -18.59 21.87
N GLY A 305 17.68 -18.29 22.51
CA GLY A 305 18.31 -19.18 23.50
C GLY A 305 17.69 -19.10 24.89
N ALA A 306 18.11 -20.02 25.77
CA ALA A 306 17.69 -20.08 27.17
C ALA A 306 17.95 -18.78 27.95
N VAL A 307 19.15 -18.22 27.75
CA VAL A 307 19.62 -17.02 28.47
C VAL A 307 18.74 -15.82 28.13
N LEU A 308 18.56 -15.54 26.84
CA LEU A 308 17.72 -14.44 26.35
C LEU A 308 16.28 -14.59 26.86
N THR A 309 15.70 -15.78 26.73
CA THR A 309 14.32 -16.05 27.18
C THR A 309 14.16 -15.86 28.69
N GLY A 310 15.15 -16.29 29.49
CA GLY A 310 15.17 -16.07 30.93
C GLY A 310 15.21 -14.58 31.30
N GLN A 311 16.06 -13.81 30.65
CA GLN A 311 16.19 -12.35 30.86
C GLN A 311 14.91 -11.60 30.47
N LEU A 312 14.25 -11.99 29.38
CA LEU A 312 12.96 -11.41 28.96
C LEU A 312 11.85 -11.69 29.99
N ARG A 313 11.81 -12.90 30.55
CA ARG A 313 10.87 -13.24 31.64
C ARG A 313 11.15 -12.45 32.91
N GLU A 314 12.43 -12.22 33.25
CA GLU A 314 12.82 -11.40 34.38
C GLU A 314 12.42 -9.93 34.18
N LEU A 315 12.63 -9.37 32.97
CA LEU A 315 12.15 -8.03 32.62
C LEU A 315 10.64 -7.90 32.80
N ALA A 316 9.88 -8.86 32.26
CA ALA A 316 8.43 -8.89 32.39
C ALA A 316 8.01 -8.90 33.88
N ALA A 317 8.65 -9.74 34.70
CA ALA A 317 8.40 -9.81 36.14
C ALA A 317 8.72 -8.48 36.85
N ARG A 318 9.87 -7.85 36.56
CA ARG A 318 10.26 -6.55 37.13
C ARG A 318 9.28 -5.43 36.80
N ARG A 319 8.65 -5.47 35.62
CA ARG A 319 7.62 -4.53 35.17
C ARG A 319 6.19 -4.99 35.47
N ARG A 320 6.00 -6.06 36.25
CA ARG A 320 4.69 -6.63 36.62
C ARG A 320 3.79 -6.89 35.42
N THR A 321 4.37 -7.41 34.35
CA THR A 321 3.68 -7.77 33.10
C THR A 321 3.99 -9.22 32.72
N THR A 322 3.31 -9.74 31.70
CA THR A 322 3.61 -11.05 31.12
C THR A 322 4.65 -10.93 30.00
N LEU A 323 5.11 -12.05 29.46
CA LEU A 323 6.03 -12.06 28.32
C LEU A 323 5.40 -11.46 27.04
N PHE A 324 4.08 -11.56 26.89
CA PHE A 324 3.40 -11.11 25.66
C PHE A 324 3.56 -9.61 25.38
N PRO A 325 3.36 -8.67 26.33
CA PRO A 325 3.68 -7.26 26.12
C PRO A 325 5.13 -6.97 25.72
N VAL A 326 6.10 -7.79 26.18
CA VAL A 326 7.50 -7.66 25.76
C VAL A 326 7.67 -8.02 24.29
N LEU A 327 7.10 -9.16 23.87
CA LEU A 327 7.09 -9.60 22.47
C LEU A 327 6.37 -8.58 21.57
N LEU A 328 5.21 -8.07 22.01
CA LEU A 328 4.44 -7.07 21.28
C LEU A 328 5.20 -5.75 21.14
N SER A 329 5.92 -5.31 22.18
CA SER A 329 6.75 -4.10 22.12
C SER A 329 7.87 -4.24 21.09
N ALA A 330 8.57 -5.37 21.08
CA ALA A 330 9.64 -5.64 20.12
C ALA A 330 9.11 -5.72 18.67
N PHE A 331 7.98 -6.42 18.46
CA PHE A 331 7.38 -6.54 17.14
C PHE A 331 6.83 -5.21 16.62
N ALA A 332 6.15 -4.43 17.46
CA ALA A 332 5.66 -3.10 17.10
C ALA A 332 6.81 -2.13 16.78
N LEU A 333 7.92 -2.19 17.52
CA LEU A 333 9.11 -1.40 17.23
C LEU A 333 9.72 -1.78 15.87
N ALA A 334 9.79 -3.07 15.54
CA ALA A 334 10.30 -3.53 14.26
C ALA A 334 9.39 -3.12 13.09
N LEU A 335 8.06 -3.24 13.26
CA LEU A 335 7.06 -2.76 12.29
C LEU A 335 7.17 -1.25 12.07
N SER A 336 7.34 -0.48 13.15
CA SER A 336 7.50 0.97 13.11
C SER A 336 8.79 1.38 12.40
N GLY A 337 9.90 0.71 12.72
CA GLY A 337 11.21 0.95 12.11
C GLY A 337 11.18 0.73 10.60
N LEU A 338 10.52 -0.31 10.11
CA LEU A 338 10.40 -0.57 8.67
C LEU A 338 9.34 0.31 8.00
N SER A 339 8.15 0.47 8.59
CA SER A 339 7.06 1.22 7.93
C SER A 339 7.32 2.72 7.89
N GLY A 340 8.05 3.24 8.88
CA GLY A 340 8.10 4.68 9.17
C GLY A 340 6.90 5.19 9.96
N GLN A 341 5.87 4.34 10.14
CA GLN A 341 4.71 4.68 10.96
C GLN A 341 5.07 4.52 12.43
N ARG A 342 4.87 5.57 13.21
CA ARG A 342 5.05 5.51 14.66
C ARG A 342 3.83 4.90 15.35
N ASP A 343 2.65 5.00 14.76
CA ASP A 343 1.43 4.36 15.26
C ASP A 343 1.11 3.11 14.44
N VAL A 344 0.94 1.96 15.09
CA VAL A 344 0.65 0.67 14.43
C VAL A 344 -0.45 -0.08 15.18
N VAL A 345 -1.27 -0.84 14.46
CA VAL A 345 -2.29 -1.72 15.05
C VAL A 345 -1.89 -3.17 14.83
N VAL A 346 -1.71 -3.91 15.92
CA VAL A 346 -1.35 -5.33 15.90
C VAL A 346 -2.51 -6.15 16.44
N GLY A 347 -2.95 -7.13 15.65
CA GLY A 347 -3.95 -8.11 16.08
C GLY A 347 -3.37 -9.11 17.07
N ALA A 348 -4.03 -9.29 18.20
CA ALA A 348 -3.69 -10.32 19.17
C ALA A 348 -4.86 -11.31 19.32
N PRO A 349 -4.73 -12.55 18.85
CA PRO A 349 -5.78 -13.55 19.04
C PRO A 349 -5.84 -13.96 20.50
N VAL A 350 -7.05 -13.94 21.07
CA VAL A 350 -7.36 -14.44 22.41
C VAL A 350 -8.31 -15.62 22.32
N ALA A 351 -8.25 -16.54 23.29
CA ALA A 351 -9.01 -17.80 23.23
C ALA A 351 -10.53 -17.61 23.22
N GLY A 352 -11.04 -16.49 23.75
CA GLY A 352 -12.48 -16.21 23.81
C GLY A 352 -13.29 -17.17 24.71
N ARG A 353 -12.60 -17.87 25.62
CA ARG A 353 -13.18 -18.82 26.58
C ARG A 353 -13.11 -18.24 27.99
N SER A 354 -14.01 -17.30 28.29
CA SER A 354 -14.12 -16.71 29.64
C SER A 354 -14.91 -17.56 30.64
N ARG A 355 -15.48 -18.69 30.18
CA ARG A 355 -16.39 -19.56 30.94
C ARG A 355 -15.94 -21.02 30.90
N ARG A 356 -16.03 -21.72 32.03
CA ARG A 356 -15.53 -23.10 32.21
C ARG A 356 -16.27 -24.13 31.36
N GLU A 357 -17.55 -23.89 31.11
CA GLU A 357 -18.40 -24.76 30.28
C GLU A 357 -17.88 -24.85 28.84
N LEU A 358 -17.04 -23.90 28.42
CA LEU A 358 -16.44 -23.85 27.09
C LEU A 358 -15.11 -24.60 27.00
N ASP A 359 -14.43 -24.93 28.11
CA ASP A 359 -13.04 -25.42 28.11
C ASP A 359 -12.85 -26.70 27.28
N HIS A 360 -13.85 -27.58 27.30
CA HIS A 360 -13.85 -28.87 26.61
C HIS A 360 -14.57 -28.87 25.25
N LEU A 361 -14.99 -27.71 24.75
CA LEU A 361 -15.72 -27.63 23.47
C LEU A 361 -14.79 -27.42 22.28
N ILE A 362 -15.11 -28.09 21.17
CA ILE A 362 -14.57 -27.72 19.87
C ILE A 362 -15.45 -26.62 19.27
N GLY A 363 -14.83 -25.58 18.73
CA GLY A 363 -15.54 -24.45 18.12
C GLY A 363 -14.62 -23.30 17.73
N CYS A 364 -15.17 -22.28 17.09
CA CYS A 364 -14.46 -21.04 16.75
C CYS A 364 -14.70 -19.99 17.84
N PHE A 365 -13.94 -20.03 18.94
CA PHE A 365 -14.07 -19.06 20.04
C PHE A 365 -13.08 -17.91 19.95
N VAL A 366 -12.03 -18.08 19.15
CA VAL A 366 -10.97 -17.08 18.99
C VAL A 366 -11.54 -15.70 18.65
N ASN A 367 -11.21 -14.70 19.47
CA ASN A 367 -11.48 -13.29 19.19
C ASN A 367 -10.15 -12.60 18.86
N LEU A 368 -10.20 -11.53 18.04
CA LEU A 368 -9.02 -10.80 17.61
C LEU A 368 -9.02 -9.41 18.26
N LEU A 369 -8.05 -9.12 19.12
CA LEU A 369 -7.95 -7.81 19.76
C LEU A 369 -7.08 -6.87 18.89
N PRO A 370 -7.61 -5.73 18.41
CA PRO A 370 -6.82 -4.74 17.67
C PRO A 370 -6.05 -3.86 18.66
N LEU A 371 -4.80 -4.21 18.94
CA LEU A 371 -3.98 -3.49 19.92
C LEU A 371 -3.20 -2.37 19.21
N ARG A 372 -3.61 -1.12 19.44
CA ARG A 372 -2.93 0.07 18.92
C ARG A 372 -1.71 0.42 19.77
N VAL A 373 -0.56 0.56 19.12
CA VAL A 373 0.74 0.84 19.75
C VAL A 373 1.38 2.04 19.06
N ASP A 374 1.55 3.13 19.82
CA ASP A 374 2.20 4.36 19.34
C ASP A 374 3.68 4.41 19.76
N THR A 375 4.66 4.07 18.94
CA THR A 375 6.08 4.13 19.31
C THR A 375 6.62 5.56 19.50
N SER A 376 5.85 6.62 19.21
CA SER A 376 6.32 8.01 19.32
C SER A 376 6.60 8.43 20.76
N GLY A 377 7.62 9.28 20.95
CA GLY A 377 7.99 9.85 22.24
C GLY A 377 8.52 8.87 23.29
N ALA A 378 8.63 7.57 22.99
CA ALA A 378 9.22 6.61 23.90
C ALA A 378 10.75 6.83 24.00
N LEU A 379 11.24 6.93 25.24
CA LEU A 379 12.65 7.24 25.53
C LEU A 379 13.52 5.99 25.34
N ASP A 380 13.06 4.87 25.88
CA ASP A 380 13.73 3.57 25.88
C ASP A 380 12.69 2.43 25.77
N PHE A 381 13.17 1.18 25.74
CA PHE A 381 12.30 0.00 25.61
C PHE A 381 11.34 -0.15 26.79
N THR A 382 11.75 0.23 28.00
CA THR A 382 10.89 0.07 29.19
C THR A 382 9.73 1.05 29.19
N HIS A 383 9.93 2.29 28.73
CA HIS A 383 8.86 3.25 28.57
C HIS A 383 7.82 2.77 27.53
N LEU A 384 8.28 2.20 26.41
CA LEU A 384 7.38 1.57 25.44
C LEU A 384 6.62 0.37 26.05
N LEU A 385 7.32 -0.49 26.78
CA LEU A 385 6.74 -1.67 27.43
C LEU A 385 5.63 -1.30 28.42
N ASP A 386 5.80 -0.27 29.23
CA ASP A 386 4.78 0.15 30.22
C ASP A 386 3.49 0.60 29.51
N ARG A 387 3.62 1.30 28.39
CA ARG A 387 2.50 1.73 27.54
C ARG A 387 1.82 0.54 26.87
N VAL A 388 2.59 -0.36 26.26
CA VAL A 388 2.06 -1.58 25.62
C VAL A 388 1.36 -2.46 26.65
N ALA A 389 1.91 -2.59 27.86
CA ALA A 389 1.26 -3.34 28.93
C ALA A 389 -0.08 -2.73 29.33
N ALA A 390 -0.22 -1.40 29.33
CA ALA A 390 -1.51 -0.73 29.56
C ALA A 390 -2.53 -1.04 28.45
N VAL A 391 -2.11 -0.97 27.18
CA VAL A 391 -2.94 -1.32 26.02
C VAL A 391 -3.42 -2.77 26.10
N VAL A 392 -2.53 -3.71 26.40
CA VAL A 392 -2.87 -5.14 26.54
C VAL A 392 -3.84 -5.36 27.70
N ARG A 393 -3.64 -4.72 28.85
CA ARG A 393 -4.58 -4.82 29.98
C ARG A 393 -5.96 -4.29 29.63
N HIS A 394 -6.03 -3.15 28.95
CA HIS A 394 -7.30 -2.59 28.49
C HIS A 394 -8.01 -3.55 27.51
N GLY A 395 -7.29 -4.06 26.52
CA GLY A 395 -7.85 -5.00 25.56
C GLY A 395 -8.35 -6.29 26.18
N LEU A 396 -7.65 -6.83 27.19
CA LEU A 396 -8.08 -8.03 27.92
C LEU A 396 -9.32 -7.79 28.81
N ALA A 397 -9.49 -6.58 29.36
CA ALA A 397 -10.65 -6.24 30.20
C ALA A 397 -11.96 -6.24 29.40
N ASP A 398 -11.88 -5.89 28.12
CA ASP A 398 -13.02 -5.79 27.20
C ASP A 398 -12.95 -6.82 26.05
N GLN A 399 -12.25 -7.94 26.27
CA GLN A 399 -12.02 -8.99 25.26
C GLN A 399 -13.27 -9.75 24.80
N GLU A 400 -14.38 -9.62 25.55
CA GLU A 400 -15.67 -10.22 25.18
C GLU A 400 -16.38 -9.45 24.05
N VAL A 401 -15.94 -8.21 23.76
CA VAL A 401 -16.44 -7.46 22.61
C VAL A 401 -15.89 -8.10 21.33
N PRO A 402 -16.75 -8.64 20.44
CA PRO A 402 -16.30 -9.25 19.20
C PRO A 402 -15.61 -8.21 18.31
N PHE A 403 -14.49 -8.61 17.71
CA PHE A 403 -13.75 -7.79 16.74
C PHE A 403 -14.65 -7.19 15.66
N GLU A 404 -15.59 -7.98 15.15
CA GLU A 404 -16.54 -7.59 14.11
C GLU A 404 -17.37 -6.37 14.53
N ARG A 405 -17.77 -6.29 15.81
CA ARG A 405 -18.54 -5.15 16.33
C ARG A 405 -17.71 -3.89 16.45
N ILE A 406 -16.42 -4.02 16.76
CA ILE A 406 -15.48 -2.90 16.78
C ILE A 406 -15.34 -2.33 15.36
N VAL A 407 -15.17 -3.20 14.36
CA VAL A 407 -15.07 -2.78 12.94
C VAL A 407 -16.36 -2.13 12.44
N ASP A 408 -17.52 -2.72 12.74
CA ASP A 408 -18.82 -2.16 12.35
C ASP A 408 -19.04 -0.76 12.93
N ALA A 409 -18.62 -0.53 14.18
CA ALA A 409 -18.77 0.75 14.86
C ALA A 409 -17.79 1.83 14.35
N LEU A 410 -16.54 1.45 14.05
CA LEU A 410 -15.51 2.39 13.56
C LEU A 410 -15.66 2.76 12.09
N ARG A 411 -16.29 1.90 11.27
CA ARG A 411 -16.45 2.07 9.82
C ARG A 411 -15.16 2.53 9.10
N PRO A 412 -14.00 1.88 9.31
CA PRO A 412 -12.75 2.29 8.66
C PRO A 412 -12.83 2.16 7.13
N ASP A 413 -11.98 2.91 6.40
CA ASP A 413 -11.84 2.81 4.95
C ASP A 413 -11.65 1.33 4.53
N ARG A 414 -12.65 0.79 3.83
CA ARG A 414 -12.77 -0.65 3.65
C ARG A 414 -11.92 -1.13 2.46
N SER A 415 -10.80 -1.78 2.75
CA SER A 415 -10.10 -2.66 1.81
C SER A 415 -10.48 -4.11 2.11
N PHE A 416 -11.29 -4.75 1.25
CA PHE A 416 -11.67 -6.16 1.40
C PHE A 416 -10.58 -7.14 0.99
N ALA A 417 -9.44 -6.61 0.52
CA ALA A 417 -8.27 -7.43 0.29
C ALA A 417 -7.54 -7.80 1.59
N ASP A 418 -7.93 -7.25 2.76
CA ASP A 418 -7.28 -7.44 4.07
C ASP A 418 -8.29 -7.47 5.23
N THR A 419 -7.86 -7.88 6.43
CA THR A 419 -8.67 -7.71 7.65
C THR A 419 -8.67 -6.21 8.02
N PRO A 420 -9.82 -5.54 8.16
CA PRO A 420 -9.88 -4.12 8.52
C PRO A 420 -9.13 -3.86 9.84
N LEU A 421 -8.45 -2.72 9.99
CA LEU A 421 -7.64 -2.34 11.17
C LEU A 421 -6.42 -3.22 11.50
N VAL A 422 -6.36 -4.48 11.04
CA VAL A 422 -5.34 -5.44 11.44
C VAL A 422 -4.69 -6.07 10.22
N GLN A 423 -3.46 -5.65 9.91
CA GLN A 423 -2.64 -6.25 8.85
C GLN A 423 -1.45 -7.07 9.38
N ALA A 424 -1.05 -6.85 10.63
CA ALA A 424 -0.04 -7.62 11.33
C ALA A 424 -0.65 -8.29 12.56
N VAL A 425 -0.40 -9.58 12.74
CA VAL A 425 -0.86 -10.38 13.88
C VAL A 425 0.33 -10.87 14.69
N LEU A 426 0.22 -10.84 16.02
CA LEU A 426 1.14 -11.49 16.94
C LEU A 426 0.38 -12.51 17.80
N ALA A 427 0.65 -13.79 17.58
CA ALA A 427 0.09 -14.90 18.35
C ALA A 427 1.16 -15.48 19.27
N PHE A 428 0.84 -15.62 20.56
CA PHE A 428 1.66 -16.40 21.50
C PHE A 428 0.94 -17.70 21.83
N GLN A 429 1.46 -18.82 21.32
CA GLN A 429 0.81 -20.13 21.40
C GLN A 429 1.51 -21.05 22.40
N ASN A 430 0.82 -21.37 23.49
CA ASN A 430 1.25 -22.36 24.49
C ASN A 430 0.67 -23.75 24.15
N THR A 431 0.90 -24.24 22.93
CA THR A 431 0.33 -25.52 22.44
C THR A 431 1.02 -26.73 23.10
N PRO A 432 0.31 -27.84 23.41
CA PRO A 432 0.86 -29.02 24.08
C PRO A 432 1.95 -29.77 23.30
N ALA A 433 2.62 -30.70 24.00
CA ALA A 433 3.80 -31.44 23.55
C ALA A 433 3.68 -32.04 22.13
N SER A 434 4.76 -31.88 21.34
CA SER A 434 4.88 -32.35 19.96
C SER A 434 4.75 -33.87 19.79
N ARG A 435 4.82 -34.63 20.89
CA ARG A 435 4.83 -36.10 20.90
C ARG A 435 3.94 -36.65 22.01
N ILE A 436 3.04 -37.57 21.64
CA ILE A 436 2.09 -38.24 22.53
C ILE A 436 2.41 -39.74 22.54
N ALA A 437 2.66 -40.30 23.73
CA ALA A 437 2.87 -41.73 23.91
C ALA A 437 1.53 -42.44 24.21
N LEU A 438 1.27 -43.52 23.48
CA LEU A 438 0.14 -44.43 23.66
C LEU A 438 0.69 -45.86 23.84
N PRO A 439 -0.05 -46.79 24.45
CA PRO A 439 0.37 -48.19 24.54
C PRO A 439 0.65 -48.76 23.13
N GLY A 440 1.91 -49.08 22.84
CA GLY A 440 2.34 -49.65 21.55
C GLY A 440 2.31 -48.68 20.35
N LEU A 441 2.02 -47.39 20.54
CA LEU A 441 1.89 -46.39 19.47
C LEU A 441 2.43 -45.03 19.92
N THR A 442 3.18 -44.34 19.08
CA THR A 442 3.59 -42.95 19.28
C THR A 442 2.91 -42.08 18.23
N ALA A 443 2.33 -40.95 18.65
CA ALA A 443 1.82 -39.92 17.76
C ALA A 443 2.69 -38.66 17.84
N GLU A 444 3.18 -38.17 16.71
CA GLU A 444 3.97 -36.94 16.60
C GLU A 444 3.27 -35.94 15.69
N VAL A 445 3.16 -34.69 16.13
CA VAL A 445 2.58 -33.61 15.32
C VAL A 445 3.66 -33.09 14.36
N LEU A 446 3.43 -33.24 13.06
CA LEU A 446 4.32 -32.73 12.02
C LEU A 446 3.96 -31.29 11.65
N ALA A 447 4.96 -30.43 11.57
CA ALA A 447 4.80 -29.09 11.03
C ALA A 447 4.38 -29.17 9.55
N SER A 448 3.31 -28.47 9.18
CA SER A 448 2.86 -28.33 7.80
C SER A 448 2.96 -26.86 7.43
N PRO A 449 3.79 -26.48 6.44
CA PRO A 449 3.89 -25.09 6.04
C PRO A 449 2.52 -24.61 5.52
N PRO A 450 2.11 -23.37 5.83
CA PRO A 450 0.88 -22.80 5.33
C PRO A 450 0.92 -22.74 3.80
N VAL A 451 -0.16 -23.18 3.16
CA VAL A 451 -0.29 -23.08 1.69
C VAL A 451 -0.77 -21.68 1.30
N ALA A 452 -1.60 -21.05 2.14
CA ALA A 452 -2.15 -19.73 1.90
C ALA A 452 -2.13 -18.85 3.16
N ALA A 453 -1.77 -17.58 3.00
CA ALA A 453 -1.61 -16.62 4.09
C ALA A 453 -2.96 -16.08 4.58
N LYS A 454 -3.19 -16.12 5.91
CA LYS A 454 -4.43 -15.59 6.52
C LYS A 454 -4.44 -14.08 6.61
N PHE A 455 -3.28 -13.52 6.95
CA PHE A 455 -3.02 -12.09 7.10
C PHE A 455 -1.82 -11.70 6.25
N PRO A 456 -1.65 -10.42 5.88
CA PRO A 456 -0.43 -9.96 5.23
C PRO A 456 0.84 -10.30 6.02
N LEU A 457 0.77 -10.17 7.35
CA LEU A 457 1.81 -10.58 8.30
C LEU A 457 1.19 -11.28 9.51
N ALA A 458 1.72 -12.45 9.87
CA ALA A 458 1.37 -13.13 11.11
C ALA A 458 2.62 -13.72 11.76
N MET A 459 2.99 -13.20 12.93
CA MET A 459 4.04 -13.75 13.77
C MET A 459 3.44 -14.69 14.80
N THR A 460 3.88 -15.94 14.81
CA THR A 460 3.56 -16.91 15.85
C THR A 460 4.80 -17.18 16.70
N VAL A 461 4.66 -17.05 18.01
CA VAL A 461 5.71 -17.34 18.98
C VAL A 461 5.29 -18.52 19.84
N THR A 462 6.11 -19.57 19.87
CA THR A 462 5.87 -20.79 20.67
C THR A 462 7.02 -21.02 21.66
N PRO A 463 6.73 -21.55 22.87
CA PRO A 463 7.76 -22.08 23.75
C PRO A 463 8.52 -23.21 23.06
N ASP A 464 9.85 -23.19 23.18
CA ASP A 464 10.75 -24.12 22.51
C ASP A 464 11.92 -24.44 23.43
N ASP A 465 11.65 -25.24 24.47
CA ASP A 465 12.52 -25.47 25.64
C ASP A 465 13.99 -25.72 25.22
N PRO A 466 14.96 -24.88 25.66
CA PRO A 466 14.87 -23.84 26.69
C PRO A 466 14.54 -22.40 26.23
N GLY A 467 14.18 -22.17 24.97
CA GLY A 467 13.94 -20.86 24.37
C GLY A 467 12.51 -20.60 23.85
N LEU A 468 12.43 -19.76 22.81
CA LEU A 468 11.23 -19.46 22.02
C LEU A 468 11.52 -19.67 20.54
N ALA A 469 10.59 -20.27 19.81
CA ALA A 469 10.56 -20.28 18.36
C ALA A 469 9.64 -19.18 17.85
N LEU A 470 10.12 -18.38 16.90
CA LEU A 470 9.40 -17.30 16.25
C LEU A 470 9.24 -17.68 14.77
N GLU A 471 8.01 -17.74 14.29
CA GLU A 471 7.68 -17.96 12.89
C GLU A 471 6.91 -16.75 12.36
N LEU A 472 7.38 -16.15 11.26
CA LEU A 472 6.71 -15.06 10.58
C LEU A 472 6.18 -15.55 9.23
N GLU A 473 4.86 -15.74 9.16
CA GLU A 473 4.11 -15.98 7.93
C GLU A 473 3.80 -14.65 7.24
N TYR A 474 3.92 -14.59 5.91
CA TYR A 474 3.63 -13.40 5.13
C TYR A 474 3.02 -13.71 3.76
N ASP A 475 2.22 -12.77 3.24
CA ASP A 475 1.70 -12.80 1.87
C ASP A 475 2.81 -12.45 0.86
N ARG A 476 3.27 -13.44 0.09
CA ARG A 476 4.37 -13.28 -0.88
C ARG A 476 4.03 -12.28 -2.00
N ALA A 477 2.75 -12.02 -2.21
CA ALA A 477 2.31 -11.08 -3.22
C ALA A 477 2.46 -9.62 -2.77
N ARG A 478 2.56 -9.39 -1.45
CA ARG A 478 2.64 -8.04 -0.85
C ARG A 478 3.99 -7.76 -0.19
N ILE A 479 4.67 -8.81 0.29
CA ILE A 479 5.87 -8.71 1.10
C ILE A 479 6.95 -9.59 0.50
N HIS A 480 8.07 -8.95 0.18
CA HIS A 480 9.23 -9.65 -0.32
C HIS A 480 9.87 -10.51 0.80
N PRO A 481 10.34 -11.74 0.51
CA PRO A 481 11.01 -12.60 1.50
C PRO A 481 12.12 -11.92 2.31
N ALA A 482 12.96 -11.10 1.65
CA ALA A 482 14.01 -10.33 2.31
C ALA A 482 13.46 -9.31 3.33
N THR A 483 12.32 -8.67 3.05
CA THR A 483 11.67 -7.73 3.98
C THR A 483 11.10 -8.47 5.19
N ALA A 484 10.49 -9.64 4.98
CA ALA A 484 10.02 -10.49 6.08
C ALA A 484 11.19 -10.97 6.96
N ALA A 485 12.30 -11.37 6.35
CA ALA A 485 13.51 -11.75 7.08
C ALA A 485 14.10 -10.58 7.89
N ASP A 486 14.16 -9.36 7.33
CA ASP A 486 14.61 -8.17 8.05
C ASP A 486 13.67 -7.82 9.22
N LEU A 487 12.35 -7.89 9.02
CA LEU A 487 11.36 -7.68 10.09
C LEU A 487 11.56 -8.67 11.25
N LEU A 488 11.77 -9.95 10.94
CA LEU A 488 12.03 -10.97 11.96
C LEU A 488 13.35 -10.72 12.68
N ALA A 489 14.42 -10.41 11.94
CA ALA A 489 15.74 -10.10 12.51
C ALA A 489 15.69 -8.88 13.44
N ARG A 490 15.00 -7.80 13.02
CA ARG A 490 14.78 -6.59 13.82
C ARG A 490 13.96 -6.87 15.08
N THR A 491 12.97 -7.75 14.99
CA THR A 491 12.19 -8.18 16.16
C THR A 491 13.10 -8.90 17.17
N VAL A 492 13.95 -9.81 16.70
CA VAL A 492 14.92 -10.52 17.57
C VAL A 492 15.93 -9.54 18.18
N ALA A 493 16.48 -8.62 17.39
CA ALA A 493 17.40 -7.59 17.89
C ALA A 493 16.76 -6.69 18.95
N ALA A 494 15.50 -6.29 18.77
CA ALA A 494 14.76 -5.53 19.77
C ALA A 494 14.55 -6.34 21.08
N LEU A 495 14.35 -7.66 21.00
CA LEU A 495 14.30 -8.53 22.17
C LEU A 495 15.67 -8.63 22.88
N GLU A 496 16.77 -8.72 22.13
CA GLU A 496 18.12 -8.73 22.69
C GLU A 496 18.44 -7.42 23.44
N VAL A 497 18.04 -6.28 22.88
CA VAL A 497 18.16 -4.98 23.55
C VAL A 497 17.30 -4.93 24.80
N ALA A 498 16.04 -5.39 24.74
CA ALA A 498 15.17 -5.44 25.90
C ALA A 498 15.78 -6.26 27.06
N ALA A 499 16.47 -7.35 26.74
CA ALA A 499 17.10 -8.20 27.73
C ALA A 499 18.40 -7.61 28.32
N THR A 500 19.23 -6.98 27.49
CA THR A 500 20.60 -6.58 27.87
C THR A 500 20.76 -5.10 28.20
N SER A 501 20.07 -4.23 27.48
CA SER A 501 20.22 -2.77 27.53
C SER A 501 18.87 -2.04 27.42
N PRO A 502 17.88 -2.32 28.29
CA PRO A 502 16.51 -1.85 28.12
C PRO A 502 16.34 -0.32 28.25
N TYR A 503 17.36 0.38 28.75
CA TYR A 503 17.40 1.84 28.92
C TYR A 503 18.13 2.57 27.76
N LEU A 504 18.52 1.83 26.71
CA LEU A 504 19.14 2.44 25.53
C LEU A 504 18.10 3.30 24.79
N PRO A 505 18.47 4.51 24.33
CA PRO A 505 17.58 5.32 23.50
C PRO A 505 17.05 4.56 22.28
N LEU A 506 15.74 4.54 22.08
CA LEU A 506 15.11 3.81 20.96
C LEU A 506 15.68 4.13 19.57
N PRO A 507 16.05 5.38 19.23
CA PRO A 507 16.69 5.67 17.94
C PRO A 507 18.01 4.93 17.70
N LEU A 508 18.71 4.48 18.75
CA LEU A 508 19.91 3.66 18.62
C LEU A 508 19.58 2.17 18.42
N VAL A 509 18.40 1.73 18.86
CA VAL A 509 17.87 0.37 18.66
C VAL A 509 17.39 0.16 17.23
N GLU A 510 16.90 1.23 16.57
CA GLU A 510 16.42 1.19 15.17
C GLU A 510 17.56 1.08 14.12
N ARG A 511 18.80 1.40 14.53
CA ARG A 511 20.01 1.51 13.67
C ARG A 511 20.73 0.17 13.48
N THR A 512 20.06 -0.84 12.90
CA THR A 512 20.79 -1.92 12.23
C THR A 512 21.27 -1.38 10.88
N PRO A 513 22.58 -1.43 10.55
CA PRO A 513 23.09 -0.86 9.32
C PRO A 513 22.43 -1.54 8.10
N PRO A 514 22.12 -0.78 7.04
CA PRO A 514 21.57 -1.35 5.83
C PRO A 514 22.52 -2.35 5.15
N ALA A 515 21.98 -3.43 4.61
CA ALA A 515 22.71 -4.40 3.79
C ALA A 515 23.02 -3.92 2.35
N TRP A 516 22.96 -2.61 2.06
CA TRP A 516 23.29 -2.07 0.74
C TRP A 516 24.69 -1.45 0.76
N GLU A 517 25.72 -2.28 0.78
CA GLU A 517 27.11 -1.79 0.69
C GLU A 517 27.64 -1.66 -0.74
N ASP A 518 26.86 -1.97 -1.78
CA ASP A 518 27.34 -1.95 -3.17
C ASP A 518 26.58 -0.97 -4.08
N ALA A 519 26.63 0.33 -3.79
CA ALA A 519 26.21 1.37 -4.75
C ALA A 519 27.44 2.15 -5.29
N PRO A 520 27.63 2.24 -6.62
CA PRO A 520 28.83 2.69 -7.31
C PRO A 520 29.05 4.23 -7.30
N GLY A 521 29.02 4.85 -6.12
CA GLY A 521 29.27 6.30 -5.97
C GLY A 521 30.69 6.71 -6.35
N ASP A 522 31.65 5.78 -6.28
CA ASP A 522 33.07 6.03 -6.56
C ASP A 522 33.52 5.57 -7.97
N VAL A 523 32.58 5.23 -8.86
CA VAL A 523 32.92 4.86 -10.25
C VAL A 523 33.42 6.09 -11.01
N PRO A 524 34.58 6.04 -11.68
CA PRO A 524 35.08 7.13 -12.51
C PRO A 524 34.05 7.54 -13.57
N VAL A 525 33.69 8.82 -13.57
CA VAL A 525 32.80 9.43 -14.56
C VAL A 525 33.55 10.50 -15.36
N GLY A 526 32.99 10.92 -16.49
CA GLY A 526 33.59 11.98 -17.32
C GLY A 526 33.77 13.29 -16.55
N THR A 527 34.96 13.89 -16.66
CA THR A 527 35.34 15.13 -15.94
C THR A 527 35.67 16.29 -16.89
N GLY A 528 35.23 16.20 -18.15
CA GLY A 528 35.54 17.14 -19.23
C GLY A 528 34.65 18.38 -19.30
N LEU A 529 34.84 19.16 -20.37
CA LEU A 529 33.99 20.28 -20.74
C LEU A 529 33.01 19.82 -21.82
N LEU A 530 31.73 20.09 -21.60
CA LEU A 530 30.64 19.66 -22.49
C LEU A 530 30.85 20.02 -23.98
N HIS A 531 31.35 21.23 -24.27
CA HIS A 531 31.61 21.63 -25.65
C HIS A 531 32.82 20.90 -26.27
N LEU A 532 33.79 20.46 -25.46
CA LEU A 532 34.93 19.66 -25.95
C LEU A 532 34.51 18.23 -26.28
N GLU A 533 33.53 17.66 -25.56
CA GLU A 533 32.95 16.36 -25.92
C GLU A 533 32.28 16.41 -27.30
N PHE A 534 31.58 17.52 -27.59
CA PHE A 534 31.06 17.79 -28.93
C PHE A 534 32.17 17.99 -29.97
N GLU A 535 33.19 18.81 -29.68
CA GLU A 535 34.30 19.07 -30.61
C GLU A 535 35.06 17.79 -30.98
N ARG A 536 35.25 16.88 -30.01
CA ARG A 536 35.85 15.56 -30.24
C ARG A 536 35.05 14.79 -31.29
N VAL A 537 33.73 14.70 -31.13
CA VAL A 537 32.84 14.04 -32.09
C VAL A 537 32.85 14.76 -33.44
N ALA A 538 32.81 16.09 -33.46
CA ALA A 538 32.80 16.87 -34.68
C ALA A 538 34.10 16.72 -35.49
N ALA A 539 35.23 16.46 -34.82
CA ALA A 539 36.50 16.14 -35.46
C ALA A 539 36.55 14.69 -35.99
N GLU A 540 35.94 13.74 -35.29
CA GLU A 540 35.89 12.33 -35.69
C GLU A 540 34.96 12.08 -36.88
N GLN A 541 33.84 12.80 -36.97
CA GLN A 541 32.82 12.62 -38.02
C GLN A 541 32.27 13.95 -38.57
N PRO A 542 33.13 14.77 -39.22
CA PRO A 542 32.78 16.14 -39.61
C PRO A 542 31.64 16.25 -40.62
N ASP A 543 31.48 15.24 -41.49
CA ASP A 543 30.50 15.26 -42.59
C ASP A 543 29.19 14.53 -42.26
N ALA A 544 29.09 13.92 -41.07
CA ALA A 544 27.85 13.35 -40.58
C ALA A 544 26.82 14.47 -40.31
N VAL A 545 25.53 14.18 -40.56
CA VAL A 545 24.44 15.10 -40.27
C VAL A 545 24.23 15.15 -38.75
N ALA A 546 24.42 16.33 -38.16
CA ALA A 546 24.24 16.56 -36.73
C ALA A 546 22.77 16.84 -36.38
N ILE A 547 22.08 17.66 -37.19
CA ILE A 547 20.70 18.09 -36.90
C ILE A 547 19.86 18.11 -38.19
N THR A 548 18.62 17.62 -38.10
CA THR A 548 17.52 17.82 -39.06
C THR A 548 16.45 18.74 -38.46
N ASP A 549 15.99 19.73 -39.23
CA ASP A 549 14.99 20.73 -38.80
C ASP A 549 14.10 21.11 -39.99
N GLY A 550 12.85 20.63 -40.03
CA GLY A 550 11.89 20.99 -41.08
C GLY A 550 12.36 20.72 -42.52
N GLY A 551 13.26 19.76 -42.73
CA GLY A 551 13.90 19.45 -44.02
C GLY A 551 15.27 20.11 -44.24
N ALA A 552 15.65 21.10 -43.42
CA ALA A 552 17.01 21.61 -43.37
C ALA A 552 17.93 20.62 -42.63
N GLN A 553 19.20 20.57 -43.04
CA GLN A 553 20.22 19.70 -42.43
C GLN A 553 21.53 20.47 -42.22
N ILE A 554 22.20 20.20 -41.11
CA ILE A 554 23.54 20.72 -40.83
C ILE A 554 24.47 19.61 -40.37
N THR A 555 25.70 19.59 -40.91
CA THR A 555 26.72 18.63 -40.49
C THR A 555 27.44 19.08 -39.23
N TYR A 556 28.09 18.15 -38.53
CA TYR A 556 28.90 18.46 -37.34
C TYR A 556 29.93 19.57 -37.61
N ARG A 557 30.64 19.52 -38.74
CA ARG A 557 31.61 20.54 -39.16
C ARG A 557 31.00 21.93 -39.28
N ARG A 558 29.83 22.03 -39.95
CA ARG A 558 29.15 23.32 -40.17
C ARG A 558 28.54 23.86 -38.89
N LEU A 559 28.00 22.99 -38.04
CA LEU A 559 27.49 23.34 -36.73
C LEU A 559 28.60 23.93 -35.85
N ASP A 560 29.76 23.26 -35.80
CA ASP A 560 30.93 23.73 -35.04
C ASP A 560 31.43 25.10 -35.54
N ALA A 561 31.55 25.29 -36.85
CA ALA A 561 31.98 26.55 -37.43
C ALA A 561 31.03 27.72 -37.10
N ARG A 562 29.70 27.49 -37.15
CA ARG A 562 28.70 28.50 -36.75
C ARG A 562 28.81 28.84 -35.26
N ALA A 563 28.99 27.82 -34.41
CA ALA A 563 29.16 28.02 -32.97
C ALA A 563 30.47 28.78 -32.64
N ASN A 564 31.58 28.49 -33.33
CA ASN A 564 32.84 29.21 -33.19
C ASN A 564 32.70 30.70 -33.59
N ALA A 565 31.93 30.99 -34.64
CA ALA A 565 31.66 32.37 -35.06
C ALA A 565 30.84 33.15 -34.01
N LEU A 566 29.84 32.51 -33.39
CA LEU A 566 29.10 33.10 -32.26
C LEU A 566 30.03 33.31 -31.05
N ALA A 567 30.82 32.30 -30.68
CA ALA A 567 31.73 32.36 -29.55
C ALA A 567 32.71 33.54 -29.68
N ALA A 568 33.27 33.76 -30.88
CA ALA A 568 34.15 34.90 -31.14
C ALA A 568 33.45 36.24 -30.90
N LYS A 569 32.21 36.42 -31.40
CA LYS A 569 31.43 37.64 -31.14
C LYS A 569 31.12 37.81 -29.66
N LEU A 570 30.75 36.75 -28.95
CA LEU A 570 30.49 36.83 -27.50
C LEU A 570 31.74 37.28 -26.74
N VAL A 571 32.91 36.77 -27.11
CA VAL A 571 34.19 37.20 -26.54
C VAL A 571 34.46 38.69 -26.81
N ASP A 572 34.14 39.19 -28.01
CA ASP A 572 34.25 40.62 -28.34
C ASP A 572 33.32 41.49 -27.46
N HIS A 573 32.21 40.93 -26.97
CA HIS A 573 31.30 41.58 -26.00
C HIS A 573 31.72 41.34 -24.53
N GLY A 574 32.95 40.86 -24.29
CA GLY A 574 33.50 40.69 -22.95
C GLY A 574 33.03 39.42 -22.21
N VAL A 575 32.28 38.53 -22.86
CA VAL A 575 31.80 37.28 -22.26
C VAL A 575 32.99 36.36 -21.89
N GLY A 576 32.89 35.72 -20.72
CA GLY A 576 33.90 34.78 -20.25
C GLY A 576 33.40 33.82 -19.17
N ARG A 577 34.33 33.33 -18.35
CA ARG A 577 34.04 32.35 -17.29
C ARG A 577 32.99 32.90 -16.30
N GLU A 578 32.05 32.04 -15.91
CA GLU A 578 30.95 32.37 -14.97
C GLU A 578 30.01 33.50 -15.44
N THR A 579 30.15 33.98 -16.68
CA THR A 579 29.19 34.91 -17.28
C THR A 579 27.92 34.15 -17.65
N LEU A 580 26.75 34.69 -17.28
CA LEU A 580 25.45 34.17 -17.68
C LEU A 580 24.99 34.89 -18.95
N VAL A 581 24.72 34.13 -20.00
CA VAL A 581 24.19 34.66 -21.28
C VAL A 581 22.81 34.08 -21.49
N GLY A 582 21.80 34.94 -21.65
CA GLY A 582 20.45 34.47 -21.96
C GLY A 582 20.38 33.88 -23.35
N LEU A 583 19.59 32.82 -23.52
CA LEU A 583 19.35 32.19 -24.83
C LEU A 583 17.84 32.09 -25.04
N CYS A 584 17.29 32.98 -25.86
CA CYS A 584 15.86 33.07 -26.15
C CYS A 584 15.62 32.74 -27.63
N VAL A 585 15.66 31.45 -27.97
CA VAL A 585 15.59 30.93 -29.34
C VAL A 585 14.62 29.74 -29.35
N ALA A 586 13.77 29.63 -30.38
CA ALA A 586 12.86 28.49 -30.51
C ALA A 586 13.64 27.21 -30.82
N PRO A 587 13.09 26.00 -30.55
CA PRO A 587 13.73 24.75 -30.96
C PRO A 587 14.06 24.77 -32.46
N SER A 588 15.34 24.82 -32.79
CA SER A 588 15.87 24.92 -34.15
C SER A 588 17.37 24.57 -34.16
N ILE A 589 17.99 24.54 -35.35
CA ILE A 589 19.46 24.48 -35.47
C ILE A 589 20.14 25.64 -34.72
N ASP A 590 19.51 26.82 -34.73
CA ASP A 590 20.09 28.05 -34.20
C ASP A 590 20.11 28.06 -32.66
N LEU A 591 19.16 27.38 -32.01
CA LEU A 591 19.21 27.11 -30.57
C LEU A 591 20.51 26.38 -30.19
N VAL A 592 20.86 25.32 -30.91
CA VAL A 592 22.06 24.51 -30.63
C VAL A 592 23.34 25.30 -30.94
N VAL A 593 23.33 26.11 -32.00
CA VAL A 593 24.42 27.07 -32.29
C VAL A 593 24.62 28.03 -31.10
N GLY A 594 23.52 28.56 -30.55
CA GLY A 594 23.50 29.41 -29.36
C GLY A 594 24.15 28.74 -28.15
N MET A 595 23.68 27.54 -27.81
CA MET A 595 24.20 26.75 -26.68
C MET A 595 25.70 26.49 -26.84
N LEU A 596 26.14 25.97 -27.99
CA LEU A 596 27.55 25.67 -28.25
C LEU A 596 28.42 26.93 -28.23
N GLY A 597 27.98 28.03 -28.87
CA GLY A 597 28.76 29.26 -28.95
C GLY A 597 28.96 29.92 -27.59
N ILE A 598 27.94 29.90 -26.72
CA ILE A 598 28.06 30.38 -25.33
C ILE A 598 29.06 29.55 -24.54
N LEU A 599 28.96 28.21 -24.62
CA LEU A 599 29.88 27.31 -23.91
C LEU A 599 31.32 27.44 -24.41
N LYS A 600 31.52 27.61 -25.73
CA LYS A 600 32.84 27.83 -26.36
C LYS A 600 33.44 29.19 -26.00
N ALA A 601 32.62 30.20 -25.71
CA ALA A 601 33.09 31.47 -25.13
C ALA A 601 33.53 31.32 -23.66
N GLY A 602 33.25 30.16 -23.03
CA GLY A 602 33.53 29.84 -21.64
C GLY A 602 32.43 30.28 -20.66
N ALA A 603 31.27 30.67 -21.17
CA ALA A 603 30.13 31.15 -20.39
C ALA A 603 29.05 30.07 -20.22
N ALA A 604 28.06 30.36 -19.37
CA ALA A 604 26.91 29.49 -19.15
C ALA A 604 25.66 30.08 -19.81
N TYR A 605 24.87 29.23 -20.47
CA TYR A 605 23.61 29.67 -21.06
C TYR A 605 22.47 29.61 -20.05
N VAL A 606 21.57 30.58 -20.13
CA VAL A 606 20.29 30.63 -19.40
C VAL A 606 19.18 30.52 -20.42
N PRO A 607 18.62 29.31 -20.66
CA PRO A 607 17.56 29.15 -21.64
C PRO A 607 16.29 29.87 -21.19
N ILE A 608 15.72 30.67 -22.09
CA ILE A 608 14.46 31.39 -21.92
C ILE A 608 13.54 30.91 -23.03
N ASP A 609 12.40 30.30 -22.67
CA ASP A 609 11.48 29.79 -23.68
C ASP A 609 10.79 30.96 -24.40
N PRO A 610 10.91 31.09 -25.73
CA PRO A 610 10.23 32.14 -26.47
C PRO A 610 8.70 32.04 -26.41
N ALA A 611 8.14 30.87 -26.07
CA ALA A 611 6.71 30.69 -25.84
C ALA A 611 6.23 31.22 -24.48
N ASP A 612 7.13 31.56 -23.56
CA ASP A 612 6.77 32.15 -22.27
C ASP A 612 6.23 33.59 -22.44
N PRO A 613 5.26 34.01 -21.60
CA PRO A 613 4.76 35.38 -21.61
C PRO A 613 5.89 36.41 -21.47
N PRO A 614 5.81 37.59 -22.13
CA PRO A 614 6.86 38.60 -22.08
C PRO A 614 7.27 39.00 -20.64
N LEU A 615 6.31 39.13 -19.72
CA LEU A 615 6.59 39.45 -18.32
C LEU A 615 7.40 38.36 -17.61
N ARG A 616 7.15 37.08 -17.94
CA ARG A 616 7.93 35.97 -17.41
C ARG A 616 9.36 35.97 -17.95
N ARG A 617 9.54 36.21 -19.25
CA ARG A 617 10.86 36.32 -19.86
C ARG A 617 11.67 37.48 -19.25
N ALA A 618 11.01 38.60 -18.98
CA ALA A 618 11.58 39.74 -18.27
C ALA A 618 12.01 39.39 -16.83
N GLU A 619 11.12 38.73 -16.08
CA GLU A 619 11.38 38.28 -14.71
C GLU A 619 12.59 37.34 -14.65
N LEU A 620 12.68 36.36 -15.56
CA LEU A 620 13.79 35.41 -15.62
C LEU A 620 15.11 36.12 -15.93
N ALA A 621 15.10 37.05 -16.92
CA ALA A 621 16.29 37.82 -17.27
C ALA A 621 16.77 38.71 -16.11
N ALA A 622 15.85 39.38 -15.42
CA ALA A 622 16.15 40.21 -14.26
C ALA A 622 16.66 39.37 -13.07
N THR A 623 16.01 38.24 -12.78
CA THR A 623 16.39 37.33 -11.69
C THR A 623 17.77 36.71 -11.92
N ALA A 624 18.09 36.40 -13.18
CA ALA A 624 19.42 35.93 -13.56
C ALA A 624 20.49 37.05 -13.65
N GLY A 625 20.08 38.32 -13.60
CA GLY A 625 20.99 39.45 -13.74
C GLY A 625 21.64 39.52 -15.14
N LEU A 626 20.91 39.12 -16.18
CA LEU A 626 21.46 39.05 -17.54
C LEU A 626 21.81 40.45 -18.06
N GLN A 627 22.97 40.56 -18.72
CA GLN A 627 23.37 41.76 -19.45
C GLN A 627 23.28 41.58 -20.97
N LEU A 628 23.31 40.32 -21.43
CA LEU A 628 23.30 39.95 -22.85
C LEU A 628 22.37 38.76 -23.07
N VAL A 629 21.54 38.84 -24.11
CA VAL A 629 20.67 37.75 -24.58
C VAL A 629 20.91 37.47 -26.05
N VAL A 630 21.20 36.21 -26.38
CA VAL A 630 21.24 35.69 -27.75
C VAL A 630 19.82 35.31 -28.17
N THR A 631 19.35 35.83 -29.31
CA THR A 631 17.98 35.63 -29.80
C THR A 631 17.85 35.69 -31.32
N GLU A 632 16.64 35.52 -31.85
CA GLU A 632 16.27 35.68 -33.25
C GLU A 632 15.33 36.88 -33.42
N ARG A 633 15.41 37.58 -34.56
CA ARG A 633 14.57 38.77 -34.81
C ARG A 633 13.06 38.51 -34.77
N VAL A 634 12.62 37.28 -35.05
CA VAL A 634 11.20 36.92 -35.04
C VAL A 634 10.63 36.86 -33.61
N VAL A 635 11.49 36.77 -32.59
CA VAL A 635 11.13 36.62 -31.16
C VAL A 635 10.99 38.00 -30.45
N LEU A 636 10.78 39.08 -31.22
CA LEU A 636 10.75 40.46 -30.72
C LEU A 636 9.70 40.71 -29.63
N ASN A 637 10.18 40.78 -28.39
CA ASN A 637 9.85 41.76 -27.35
C ASN A 637 10.95 41.65 -26.30
N SER A 638 11.72 42.74 -26.09
CA SER A 638 12.87 42.71 -25.19
C SER A 638 12.44 42.27 -23.79
N PRO A 639 13.13 41.31 -23.15
CA PRO A 639 12.87 40.98 -21.75
C PRO A 639 13.13 42.19 -20.84
N ASP A 640 14.01 43.12 -21.22
CA ASP A 640 14.25 44.39 -20.53
C ASP A 640 15.03 45.34 -21.48
N PRO A 641 14.64 46.62 -21.66
CA PRO A 641 15.40 47.55 -22.51
C PRO A 641 16.85 47.79 -22.07
N ARG A 642 17.25 47.36 -20.87
CA ARG A 642 18.63 47.42 -20.36
C ARG A 642 19.51 46.24 -20.78
N VAL A 643 18.93 45.20 -21.38
CA VAL A 643 19.64 43.98 -21.79
C VAL A 643 20.02 44.09 -23.27
N GLU A 644 21.31 43.88 -23.55
CA GLU A 644 21.80 43.86 -24.93
C GLU A 644 21.32 42.61 -25.66
N LEU A 645 20.88 42.76 -26.91
CA LEU A 645 20.40 41.67 -27.75
C LEU A 645 21.40 41.36 -28.86
N LEU A 646 21.88 40.13 -28.90
CA LEU A 646 22.70 39.61 -30.00
C LEU A 646 21.85 38.71 -30.89
N PHE A 647 21.65 39.12 -32.14
CA PHE A 647 20.82 38.36 -33.08
C PHE A 647 21.64 37.34 -33.87
N LEU A 648 21.19 36.07 -33.87
CA LEU A 648 21.86 34.97 -34.57
C LEU A 648 21.86 35.13 -36.10
N ASP A 649 20.84 35.74 -36.67
CA ASP A 649 20.70 36.01 -38.11
C ASP A 649 21.71 37.03 -38.66
N GLN A 650 22.34 37.82 -37.78
CA GLN A 650 23.41 38.79 -38.12
C GLN A 650 24.82 38.17 -38.03
N LEU A 651 24.93 36.89 -37.69
CA LEU A 651 26.19 36.15 -37.72
C LEU A 651 26.40 35.61 -39.14
N ALA A 652 27.28 36.24 -39.93
CA ALA A 652 27.65 35.67 -41.23
C ALA A 652 28.27 34.27 -41.02
N PRO A 653 27.81 33.22 -41.71
CA PRO A 653 28.43 31.91 -41.64
C PRO A 653 29.85 32.01 -42.19
N ARG A 654 30.84 32.02 -41.30
CA ARG A 654 32.26 31.95 -41.66
C ARG A 654 32.70 30.50 -41.53
N GLU A 655 32.80 29.78 -42.64
CA GLU A 655 33.29 28.40 -42.68
C GLU A 655 34.73 28.25 -42.12
N ALA A 656 35.47 29.36 -42.00
CA ALA A 656 36.83 29.41 -41.46
C ALA A 656 36.96 30.10 -40.08
N ALA A 657 35.90 30.14 -39.27
CA ALA A 657 35.99 30.68 -37.90
C ALA A 657 36.93 29.80 -37.05
N ARG A 658 38.05 30.38 -36.59
CA ARG A 658 39.02 29.67 -35.75
C ARG A 658 38.38 29.32 -34.38
N PRO A 659 38.73 28.17 -33.78
CA PRO A 659 38.29 27.83 -32.43
C PRO A 659 38.68 28.92 -31.43
N VAL A 660 37.75 29.26 -30.53
CA VAL A 660 38.02 30.18 -29.42
C VAL A 660 38.74 29.40 -28.31
N THR A 661 40.01 29.70 -28.07
CA THR A 661 40.83 28.97 -27.08
C THR A 661 40.80 29.62 -25.69
N ARG A 662 39.61 29.77 -25.10
CA ARG A 662 39.49 30.17 -23.68
C ARG A 662 39.42 28.94 -22.77
N ARG A 663 40.27 28.88 -21.74
CA ARG A 663 40.31 27.77 -20.78
C ARG A 663 39.17 27.89 -19.75
N ALA A 664 38.02 27.28 -20.03
CA ALA A 664 37.03 26.97 -18.99
C ALA A 664 37.54 25.81 -18.10
N HIS A 665 36.97 25.67 -16.91
CA HIS A 665 37.23 24.58 -15.97
C HIS A 665 35.97 23.72 -15.83
N ALA A 666 36.12 22.43 -15.51
CA ALA A 666 34.98 21.51 -15.35
C ALA A 666 33.97 22.00 -14.29
N ASP A 667 34.45 22.67 -13.24
CA ASP A 667 33.58 23.24 -12.21
C ASP A 667 32.84 24.50 -12.65
N ASN A 668 33.19 25.12 -13.79
CA ASN A 668 32.46 26.28 -14.28
C ASN A 668 31.05 25.90 -14.72
N LEU A 669 30.12 26.85 -14.60
CA LEU A 669 28.73 26.66 -15.00
C LEU A 669 28.64 26.32 -16.50
N ALA A 670 27.85 25.31 -16.82
CA ALA A 670 27.43 25.01 -18.19
C ALA A 670 26.09 25.71 -18.49
N TYR A 671 25.14 25.64 -17.55
CA TYR A 671 23.85 26.28 -17.71
C TYR A 671 23.18 26.60 -16.37
N VAL A 672 22.18 27.49 -16.44
CA VAL A 672 21.26 27.77 -15.34
C VAL A 672 19.83 27.61 -15.82
N ILE A 673 19.15 26.57 -15.34
CA ILE A 673 17.74 26.32 -15.65
C ILE A 673 16.88 26.77 -14.48
N PHE A 674 15.84 27.56 -14.77
CA PHE A 674 14.90 28.03 -13.76
C PHE A 674 13.80 27.01 -13.52
N THR A 675 13.47 26.81 -12.24
CA THR A 675 12.36 25.97 -11.79
C THR A 675 11.44 26.78 -10.89
N SER A 676 10.19 26.33 -10.74
CA SER A 676 9.22 26.90 -9.79
C SER A 676 9.76 26.91 -8.37
N GLY A 677 9.59 28.02 -7.65
CA GLY A 677 10.06 28.19 -6.27
C GLY A 677 8.91 28.28 -5.27
N SER A 678 9.07 27.65 -4.10
CA SER A 678 8.09 27.66 -3.01
C SER A 678 7.80 29.06 -2.43
N THR A 679 8.67 30.04 -2.66
CA THR A 679 8.46 31.44 -2.22
C THR A 679 7.74 32.30 -3.25
N GLY A 680 7.23 31.71 -4.33
CA GLY A 680 6.52 32.45 -5.38
C GLY A 680 7.37 33.00 -6.52
N SER A 681 8.71 32.89 -6.44
CA SER A 681 9.64 33.38 -7.46
C SER A 681 10.47 32.23 -8.04
N PRO A 682 10.85 32.28 -9.33
CA PRO A 682 11.69 31.27 -9.97
C PRO A 682 13.04 31.10 -9.28
N LYS A 683 13.52 29.86 -9.17
CA LYS A 683 14.85 29.53 -8.64
C LYS A 683 15.73 28.96 -9.77
N GLY A 684 16.85 29.62 -10.04
CA GLY A 684 17.82 29.18 -11.04
C GLY A 684 18.75 28.12 -10.47
N VAL A 685 18.78 26.92 -11.06
CA VAL A 685 19.65 25.81 -10.64
C VAL A 685 20.99 25.91 -11.34
N LEU A 686 22.08 25.92 -10.58
CA LEU A 686 23.43 26.14 -11.07
C LEU A 686 24.11 24.81 -11.44
N VAL A 687 24.13 24.45 -12.73
CA VAL A 687 24.73 23.20 -13.22
C VAL A 687 26.09 23.45 -13.85
N SER A 688 27.12 22.73 -13.41
CA SER A 688 28.48 22.82 -13.97
C SER A 688 28.71 21.87 -15.15
N HIS A 689 29.80 22.10 -15.90
CA HIS A 689 30.25 21.13 -16.91
C HIS A 689 30.50 19.74 -16.30
N HIS A 690 31.15 19.68 -15.14
CA HIS A 690 31.39 18.44 -14.42
C HIS A 690 30.08 17.71 -14.13
N ASN A 691 29.04 18.42 -13.67
CA ASN A 691 27.75 17.80 -13.36
C ASN A 691 27.13 17.11 -14.58
N ILE A 692 26.97 17.84 -15.69
CA ILE A 692 26.31 17.33 -16.88
C ILE A 692 27.12 16.25 -17.59
N VAL A 693 28.43 16.41 -17.72
CA VAL A 693 29.29 15.39 -18.36
C VAL A 693 29.30 14.11 -17.53
N SER A 694 29.34 14.21 -16.20
CA SER A 694 29.28 13.04 -15.32
C SER A 694 27.97 12.26 -15.50
N VAL A 695 26.83 12.96 -15.52
CA VAL A 695 25.51 12.32 -15.69
C VAL A 695 25.37 11.69 -17.07
N LEU A 696 25.74 12.40 -18.14
CA LEU A 696 25.67 11.85 -19.51
C LEU A 696 26.52 10.58 -19.64
N SER A 697 27.73 10.59 -19.07
CA SER A 697 28.60 9.42 -19.02
C SER A 697 27.99 8.25 -18.24
N GLY A 698 27.43 8.51 -17.05
CA GLY A 698 26.82 7.47 -16.22
C GLY A 698 25.56 6.87 -16.84
N CYS A 699 24.74 7.69 -17.49
CA CYS A 699 23.50 7.25 -18.12
C CYS A 699 23.72 6.44 -19.41
N ARG A 700 24.92 6.50 -20.02
CA ARG A 700 25.22 5.79 -21.27
C ARG A 700 24.98 4.28 -21.17
N ALA A 701 25.29 3.66 -20.03
CA ALA A 701 25.09 2.23 -19.80
C ALA A 701 23.62 1.82 -19.68
N ALA A 702 22.70 2.78 -19.47
CA ALA A 702 21.26 2.53 -19.40
C ALA A 702 20.57 2.52 -20.78
N LEU A 703 21.30 2.88 -21.84
CA LEU A 703 20.82 2.82 -23.21
C LEU A 703 21.44 1.60 -23.94
N PRO A 704 20.86 1.15 -25.07
CA PRO A 704 21.48 0.14 -25.91
C PRO A 704 22.93 0.53 -26.26
N GLU A 705 23.86 -0.46 -26.29
CA GLU A 705 25.31 -0.26 -26.49
C GLU A 705 25.67 0.60 -27.71
N SER A 706 24.76 0.66 -28.69
CA SER A 706 24.93 1.30 -29.99
C SER A 706 24.47 2.74 -30.07
N ALA A 707 23.99 3.43 -29.02
CA ALA A 707 23.35 4.78 -29.06
C ALA A 707 24.16 5.96 -29.69
N GLY A 708 25.24 5.71 -30.43
CA GLY A 708 26.10 6.63 -31.18
C GLY A 708 25.62 6.97 -32.59
N ALA A 709 26.55 7.00 -33.56
CA ALA A 709 26.38 7.67 -34.85
C ALA A 709 25.23 7.13 -35.75
N GLU A 710 24.80 5.90 -35.54
CA GLU A 710 23.71 5.25 -36.26
C GLU A 710 22.32 5.64 -35.73
N HIS A 711 22.24 6.31 -34.57
CA HIS A 711 20.97 6.67 -33.95
C HIS A 711 20.49 8.06 -34.34
N THR A 712 19.16 8.20 -34.41
CA THR A 712 18.49 9.51 -34.40
C THR A 712 17.72 9.68 -33.10
N TRP A 713 17.90 10.84 -32.46
CA TRP A 713 17.22 11.27 -31.25
C TRP A 713 16.27 12.42 -31.58
N ALA A 714 15.08 12.45 -30.96
CA ALA A 714 14.14 13.55 -31.13
C ALA A 714 14.29 14.60 -30.02
N VAL A 715 14.23 15.88 -30.39
CA VAL A 715 14.08 16.99 -29.44
C VAL A 715 12.60 17.34 -29.35
N LEU A 716 12.00 17.08 -28.20
CA LEU A 716 10.55 17.23 -27.97
C LEU A 716 10.24 18.27 -26.89
N HIS A 717 11.19 18.49 -25.99
CA HIS A 717 10.99 19.29 -24.80
C HIS A 717 11.50 20.72 -24.96
N SER A 718 10.93 21.64 -24.18
CA SER A 718 11.34 23.04 -24.14
C SER A 718 12.83 23.15 -23.75
N PRO A 719 13.60 24.08 -24.33
CA PRO A 719 14.99 24.34 -23.92
C PRO A 719 15.10 24.83 -22.46
N ALA A 720 14.02 25.34 -21.88
CA ALA A 720 13.95 25.73 -20.48
C ALA A 720 13.69 24.53 -19.53
N PHE A 721 13.58 23.32 -20.06
CA PHE A 721 13.44 22.08 -19.29
C PHE A 721 14.68 21.21 -19.48
N ASP A 722 15.28 20.73 -18.39
CA ASP A 722 16.55 20.00 -18.40
C ASP A 722 16.50 18.66 -19.15
N PHE A 723 15.31 18.09 -19.37
CA PHE A 723 15.15 16.92 -20.24
C PHE A 723 15.59 17.21 -21.69
N SER A 724 15.46 18.45 -22.18
CA SER A 724 15.98 18.81 -23.52
C SER A 724 17.51 18.81 -23.55
N ALA A 725 18.18 19.08 -22.41
CA ALA A 725 19.63 18.96 -22.32
C ALA A 725 20.06 17.50 -22.47
N TRP A 726 19.28 16.53 -21.98
CA TRP A 726 19.50 15.11 -22.24
C TRP A 726 19.31 14.77 -23.72
N GLU A 727 18.22 15.24 -24.34
CA GLU A 727 17.95 14.99 -25.76
C GLU A 727 19.10 15.51 -26.64
N ILE A 728 19.48 16.78 -26.43
CA ILE A 728 20.48 17.47 -27.24
C ILE A 728 21.88 16.92 -27.00
N TRP A 729 22.34 16.93 -25.74
CA TRP A 729 23.72 16.54 -25.44
C TRP A 729 23.92 15.03 -25.49
N GLY A 730 22.92 14.24 -25.11
CA GLY A 730 22.96 12.78 -25.22
C GLY A 730 23.21 12.33 -26.66
N ALA A 731 22.60 12.99 -27.64
CA ALA A 731 22.87 12.71 -29.05
C ALA A 731 24.24 13.24 -29.51
N LEU A 732 24.49 14.54 -29.31
CA LEU A 732 25.62 15.24 -29.92
C LEU A 732 26.99 14.81 -29.36
N THR A 733 27.07 14.39 -28.10
CA THR A 733 28.33 13.88 -27.53
C THR A 733 28.61 12.41 -27.89
N ASN A 734 27.63 11.71 -28.47
CA ASN A 734 27.77 10.33 -28.94
C ASN A 734 27.81 10.21 -30.47
N GLY A 735 27.68 11.33 -31.19
CA GLY A 735 27.73 11.35 -32.65
C GLY A 735 26.41 11.07 -33.35
N ALA A 736 25.32 10.91 -32.60
CA ALA A 736 23.99 10.68 -33.16
C ALA A 736 23.44 11.92 -33.89
N ARG A 737 22.39 11.73 -34.69
CA ARG A 737 21.63 12.82 -35.31
C ARG A 737 20.51 13.30 -34.39
N LEU A 738 20.32 14.61 -34.29
CA LEU A 738 19.16 15.24 -33.65
C LEU A 738 18.08 15.58 -34.68
N ALA A 739 16.84 15.16 -34.43
CA ALA A 739 15.66 15.61 -35.18
C ALA A 739 14.86 16.61 -34.33
N ILE A 740 14.77 17.86 -34.80
CA ILE A 740 13.96 18.88 -34.14
C ILE A 740 12.49 18.65 -34.48
N VAL A 741 11.65 18.47 -33.46
CA VAL A 741 10.21 18.27 -33.64
C VAL A 741 9.45 19.56 -33.33
N PRO A 742 8.62 20.06 -34.26
CA PRO A 742 7.86 21.29 -34.02
C PRO A 742 6.90 21.16 -32.83
N PRO A 743 6.73 22.21 -31.98
CA PRO A 743 5.88 22.14 -30.79
C PRO A 743 4.43 21.71 -31.03
N GLY A 744 3.86 22.02 -32.20
CA GLY A 744 2.52 21.59 -32.60
C GLY A 744 2.40 20.08 -32.80
N VAL A 745 3.47 19.45 -33.32
CA VAL A 745 3.53 18.01 -33.61
C VAL A 745 3.69 17.20 -32.33
N VAL A 746 4.45 17.71 -31.35
CA VAL A 746 4.72 17.01 -30.07
C VAL A 746 3.43 16.57 -29.36
N ARG A 747 2.34 17.33 -29.49
CA ARG A 747 1.04 17.05 -28.83
C ARG A 747 0.03 16.33 -29.72
N ALA A 748 0.40 15.97 -30.95
CA ALA A 748 -0.46 15.31 -31.92
C ALA A 748 0.06 13.88 -32.18
N PRO A 749 -0.48 12.83 -31.52
CA PRO A 749 0.08 11.48 -31.56
C PRO A 749 0.30 10.93 -32.98
N ASP A 750 -0.63 11.17 -33.90
CA ASP A 750 -0.52 10.70 -35.29
C ASP A 750 0.55 11.44 -36.08
N GLU A 751 0.73 12.75 -35.86
CA GLU A 751 1.79 13.52 -36.50
C GLU A 751 3.15 13.18 -35.91
N LEU A 752 3.25 13.08 -34.59
CA LEU A 752 4.47 12.69 -33.88
C LEU A 752 4.95 11.31 -34.33
N TRP A 753 4.04 10.33 -34.43
CA TRP A 753 4.42 9.00 -34.91
C TRP A 753 4.90 9.02 -36.36
N ARG A 754 4.27 9.82 -37.24
CA ARG A 754 4.76 10.01 -38.61
C ARG A 754 6.17 10.59 -38.61
N THR A 755 6.46 11.59 -37.79
CA THR A 755 7.81 12.15 -37.64
C THR A 755 8.80 11.09 -37.14
N VAL A 756 8.43 10.28 -36.14
CA VAL A 756 9.27 9.18 -35.65
C VAL A 756 9.65 8.21 -36.78
N VAL A 757 8.71 7.86 -37.64
CA VAL A 757 8.96 6.98 -38.80
C VAL A 757 9.78 7.69 -39.89
N THR A 758 9.41 8.90 -40.29
CA THR A 758 10.08 9.64 -41.38
C THR A 758 11.52 9.99 -41.02
N GLU A 759 11.77 10.48 -39.80
CA GLU A 759 13.10 10.84 -39.32
C GLU A 759 13.87 9.64 -38.75
N GLN A 760 13.32 8.41 -38.83
CA GLN A 760 13.95 7.20 -38.29
C GLN A 760 14.41 7.36 -36.84
N VAL A 761 13.55 7.96 -36.00
CA VAL A 761 13.86 8.22 -34.59
C VAL A 761 13.99 6.88 -33.87
N SER A 762 15.16 6.70 -33.26
CA SER A 762 15.57 5.47 -32.58
C SER A 762 15.62 5.62 -31.06
N VAL A 763 15.83 6.84 -30.57
CA VAL A 763 15.79 7.17 -29.14
C VAL A 763 14.76 8.28 -28.95
N LEU A 764 13.75 7.99 -28.14
CA LEU A 764 12.62 8.89 -27.88
C LEU A 764 12.51 9.16 -26.38
N SER A 765 12.49 10.42 -25.97
CA SER A 765 12.27 10.80 -24.57
C SER A 765 10.82 11.25 -24.39
N GLN A 766 10.11 10.70 -23.41
CA GLN A 766 8.69 11.02 -23.14
C GLN A 766 8.37 10.93 -21.64
N THR A 767 7.31 11.61 -21.22
CA THR A 767 6.69 11.27 -19.94
C THR A 767 5.91 9.96 -20.07
N PRO A 768 5.77 9.16 -19.00
CA PRO A 768 4.93 7.96 -19.00
C PRO A 768 3.52 8.20 -19.54
N GLY A 769 2.88 9.32 -19.15
CA GLY A 769 1.54 9.67 -19.63
C GLY A 769 1.50 9.96 -21.13
N ALA A 770 2.45 10.74 -21.64
CA ALA A 770 2.52 11.09 -23.05
C ALA A 770 2.88 9.90 -23.95
N PHE A 771 3.80 9.03 -23.50
CA PHE A 771 4.11 7.80 -24.22
C PHE A 771 2.88 6.89 -24.31
N ARG A 772 2.14 6.72 -23.21
CA ARG A 772 0.91 5.92 -23.20
C ARG A 772 -0.14 6.44 -24.20
N ALA A 773 -0.25 7.76 -24.35
CA ALA A 773 -1.14 8.36 -25.36
C ALA A 773 -0.68 8.07 -26.80
N LEU A 774 0.63 7.88 -27.02
CA LEU A 774 1.21 7.53 -28.33
C LEU A 774 1.03 6.05 -28.68
N VAL A 775 1.00 5.15 -27.69
CA VAL A 775 0.94 3.69 -27.88
C VAL A 775 -0.15 3.25 -28.87
N PRO A 776 -1.44 3.65 -28.76
CA PRO A 776 -2.48 3.19 -29.69
C PRO A 776 -2.21 3.56 -31.16
N THR A 777 -1.60 4.71 -31.41
CA THR A 777 -1.21 5.13 -32.76
C THR A 777 -0.03 4.30 -33.27
N ALA A 778 1.00 4.11 -32.43
CA ALA A 778 2.14 3.27 -32.76
C ALA A 778 1.72 1.83 -33.12
N LEU A 779 0.79 1.25 -32.36
CA LEU A 779 0.29 -0.11 -32.58
C LEU A 779 -0.52 -0.26 -33.87
N ARG A 780 -1.31 0.76 -34.26
CA ARG A 780 -2.08 0.76 -35.51
C ARG A 780 -1.19 0.83 -36.75
N SER A 781 -0.01 1.44 -36.64
CA SER A 781 0.95 1.61 -37.73
C SER A 781 1.78 0.36 -38.06
N LYS A 782 1.58 -0.77 -37.36
CA LYS A 782 2.44 -1.98 -37.37
C LYS A 782 2.56 -2.76 -38.69
N ALA A 783 2.05 -2.27 -39.80
CA ALA A 783 2.31 -2.88 -41.11
C ALA A 783 3.80 -2.81 -41.56
N GLY A 784 4.69 -2.11 -40.84
CA GLY A 784 6.11 -1.92 -41.23
C GLY A 784 7.17 -1.93 -40.12
N GLY A 785 6.87 -2.34 -38.89
CA GLY A 785 7.83 -2.30 -37.76
C GLY A 785 7.99 -0.91 -37.10
N THR A 786 8.83 -0.80 -36.06
CA THR A 786 9.14 0.47 -35.34
C THR A 786 10.63 0.81 -35.45
N PRO A 787 11.02 2.07 -35.74
CA PRO A 787 12.43 2.48 -35.76
C PRO A 787 13.02 2.67 -34.35
N LEU A 788 12.17 2.69 -33.31
CA LEU A 788 12.59 2.87 -31.92
C LEU A 788 13.48 1.71 -31.46
N ALA A 789 14.66 2.04 -30.96
CA ALA A 789 15.54 1.15 -30.22
C ALA A 789 15.35 1.32 -28.70
N ALA A 790 15.12 2.55 -28.25
CA ALA A 790 14.86 2.88 -26.85
C ALA A 790 13.83 4.01 -26.69
N VAL A 791 13.04 3.93 -25.61
CA VAL A 791 12.19 5.01 -25.13
C VAL A 791 12.58 5.31 -23.69
N VAL A 792 13.06 6.52 -23.45
CA VAL A 792 13.40 7.02 -22.12
C VAL A 792 12.15 7.67 -21.52
N LEU A 793 11.68 7.10 -20.41
CA LEU A 793 10.54 7.60 -19.66
C LEU A 793 11.04 8.40 -18.45
N GLY A 794 10.48 9.57 -18.20
CA GLY A 794 10.87 10.39 -17.04
C GLY A 794 9.92 11.55 -16.77
N GLY A 795 10.11 12.22 -15.62
CA GLY A 795 9.34 13.41 -15.23
C GLY A 795 7.97 13.16 -14.56
N GLU A 796 7.46 11.92 -14.57
CA GLU A 796 6.24 11.52 -13.85
C GLU A 796 6.39 10.12 -13.24
N SER A 797 5.48 9.75 -12.34
CA SER A 797 5.36 8.36 -11.88
C SER A 797 5.05 7.42 -13.04
N CYS A 798 5.82 6.34 -13.16
CA CYS A 798 5.68 5.36 -14.24
C CYS A 798 4.84 4.16 -13.77
N GLU A 799 3.51 4.26 -13.89
CA GLU A 799 2.61 3.14 -13.58
C GLU A 799 2.75 2.01 -14.63
N VAL A 800 3.66 1.06 -14.39
CA VAL A 800 4.06 0.03 -15.36
C VAL A 800 2.89 -0.80 -15.86
N ALA A 801 1.90 -1.06 -14.99
CA ALA A 801 0.68 -1.78 -15.35
C ALA A 801 -0.07 -1.15 -16.54
N LYS A 802 0.02 0.17 -16.71
CA LYS A 802 -0.63 0.89 -17.83
C LYS A 802 0.13 0.76 -19.16
N LEU A 803 1.33 0.17 -19.14
CA LEU A 803 2.14 -0.12 -20.33
C LEU A 803 1.96 -1.55 -20.84
N ALA A 804 1.12 -2.37 -20.20
CA ALA A 804 0.82 -3.74 -20.64
C ALA A 804 0.48 -3.84 -22.14
N PRO A 805 -0.37 -2.96 -22.74
CA PRO A 805 -0.68 -3.02 -24.17
C PRO A 805 0.54 -2.87 -25.08
N TRP A 806 1.57 -2.14 -24.65
CA TRP A 806 2.81 -2.02 -25.40
C TRP A 806 3.62 -3.31 -25.36
N PHE A 807 3.77 -3.92 -24.18
CA PHE A 807 4.47 -5.18 -24.02
C PHE A 807 3.80 -6.32 -24.79
N ASP A 808 2.47 -6.45 -24.65
CA ASP A 808 1.68 -7.48 -25.33
C ASP A 808 1.85 -7.43 -26.85
N ALA A 809 1.88 -6.22 -27.40
CA ALA A 809 1.93 -6.05 -28.83
C ALA A 809 3.35 -6.23 -29.42
N CYS A 810 4.42 -6.00 -28.66
CA CYS A 810 5.79 -5.95 -29.18
C CYS A 810 6.59 -7.27 -29.07
N GLY A 811 6.06 -8.32 -28.43
CA GLY A 811 6.65 -9.67 -28.46
C GLY A 811 8.06 -9.78 -27.83
N GLY A 812 8.87 -10.75 -28.27
CA GLY A 812 10.10 -11.19 -27.57
C GLY A 812 11.32 -10.26 -27.61
N ARG A 813 11.32 -9.15 -28.36
CA ARG A 813 12.39 -8.12 -28.37
C ARG A 813 11.82 -6.70 -28.64
N PRO A 814 11.05 -6.12 -27.70
CA PRO A 814 10.53 -4.75 -27.84
C PRO A 814 11.66 -3.71 -27.77
N PRO A 815 11.43 -2.47 -28.26
CA PRO A 815 12.31 -1.34 -27.94
C PRO A 815 12.51 -1.25 -26.42
N ALA A 816 13.72 -0.93 -25.98
CA ALA A 816 14.02 -0.82 -24.57
C ALA A 816 13.23 0.33 -23.94
N LEU A 817 12.31 0.01 -23.02
CA LEU A 817 11.67 1.03 -22.18
C LEU A 817 12.53 1.25 -20.94
N VAL A 818 13.04 2.46 -20.77
CA VAL A 818 13.94 2.79 -19.66
C VAL A 818 13.30 3.91 -18.85
N ASN A 819 12.81 3.59 -17.64
CA ASN A 819 12.35 4.61 -16.70
C ASN A 819 13.57 5.24 -16.01
N MET A 820 13.73 6.55 -16.15
CA MET A 820 14.82 7.31 -15.55
C MET A 820 14.24 8.40 -14.65
N PHE A 821 14.75 8.46 -13.43
CA PHE A 821 14.35 9.48 -12.46
C PHE A 821 15.51 10.41 -12.15
N GLY A 822 15.19 11.68 -12.03
CA GLY A 822 16.08 12.71 -11.54
C GLY A 822 15.36 14.05 -11.55
N ILE A 823 16.03 15.04 -11.01
CA ILE A 823 15.53 16.40 -10.88
C ILE A 823 16.62 17.39 -11.27
N THR A 824 16.24 18.63 -11.55
CA THR A 824 17.18 19.65 -12.03
C THR A 824 18.34 19.88 -11.07
N GLU A 825 18.10 19.84 -9.76
CA GLU A 825 19.15 20.00 -8.73
C GLU A 825 20.16 18.84 -8.67
N THR A 826 19.87 17.73 -9.35
CA THR A 826 20.74 16.55 -9.45
C THR A 826 21.16 16.27 -10.89
N THR A 827 20.91 17.25 -11.79
CA THR A 827 21.26 17.21 -13.20
C THR A 827 20.55 16.07 -13.96
N ILE A 828 19.31 16.30 -14.38
CA ILE A 828 18.53 15.44 -15.30
C ILE A 828 18.15 14.07 -14.73
N HIS A 829 19.08 13.12 -14.67
CA HIS A 829 18.83 11.71 -14.35
C HIS A 829 19.83 11.19 -13.33
N VAL A 830 19.31 10.43 -12.37
CA VAL A 830 20.03 9.86 -11.23
C VAL A 830 19.84 8.35 -11.17
N THR A 831 18.68 7.84 -11.56
CA THR A 831 18.45 6.39 -11.69
C THR A 831 18.07 5.98 -13.09
N ALA A 832 18.25 4.68 -13.36
CA ALA A 832 17.70 4.02 -14.53
C ALA A 832 17.12 2.64 -14.18
N ARG A 833 15.97 2.33 -14.77
CA ARG A 833 15.31 1.03 -14.72
C ARG A 833 14.85 0.60 -16.11
N HIS A 834 15.40 -0.50 -16.61
CA HIS A 834 14.81 -1.20 -17.75
C HIS A 834 13.51 -1.88 -17.34
N LEU A 835 12.42 -1.58 -18.04
CA LEU A 835 11.11 -2.16 -17.81
C LEU A 835 10.91 -3.39 -18.68
N ALA A 836 10.40 -4.46 -18.08
CA ALA A 836 10.09 -5.72 -18.72
C ALA A 836 8.61 -6.11 -18.50
N PRO A 837 8.04 -7.04 -19.29
CA PRO A 837 6.67 -7.50 -19.09
C PRO A 837 6.38 -8.02 -17.67
N ALA A 838 7.38 -8.62 -17.00
CA ALA A 838 7.25 -9.08 -15.62
C ALA A 838 6.98 -7.95 -14.62
N ASP A 839 7.40 -6.72 -14.91
CA ASP A 839 7.21 -5.56 -14.03
C ASP A 839 5.74 -5.08 -13.99
N VAL A 840 4.90 -5.46 -14.96
CA VAL A 840 3.45 -5.13 -15.01
C VAL A 840 2.71 -5.63 -13.76
N THR A 841 3.14 -6.78 -13.23
CA THR A 841 2.60 -7.40 -12.02
C THR A 841 3.60 -7.37 -10.86
N GLY A 842 4.68 -6.58 -11.02
CA GLY A 842 5.76 -6.48 -10.07
C GLY A 842 5.33 -5.78 -8.76
N PRO A 843 6.16 -5.89 -7.71
CA PRO A 843 5.85 -5.32 -6.40
C PRO A 843 5.95 -3.78 -6.38
N ALA A 844 6.69 -3.18 -7.31
CA ALA A 844 6.86 -1.74 -7.45
C ALA A 844 5.80 -1.17 -8.41
N ALA A 845 5.01 -0.19 -7.97
CA ALA A 845 4.04 0.46 -8.84
C ALA A 845 4.71 1.42 -9.82
N SER A 846 5.77 2.11 -9.39
CA SER A 846 6.56 3.06 -10.17
C SER A 846 8.06 2.87 -9.87
N PRO A 847 8.69 1.83 -10.44
CA PRO A 847 10.07 1.48 -10.14
C PRO A 847 11.05 2.53 -10.68
N LEU A 848 11.94 3.02 -9.83
CA LEU A 848 12.97 4.00 -10.19
C LEU A 848 14.27 3.33 -10.64
N GLY A 849 14.51 2.07 -10.25
CA GLY A 849 15.75 1.36 -10.55
C GLY A 849 16.88 1.71 -9.60
N ARG A 850 18.10 1.60 -10.13
CA ARG A 850 19.33 1.84 -9.37
C ARG A 850 19.96 3.15 -9.78
N ALA A 851 20.76 3.72 -8.88
CA ALA A 851 21.58 4.88 -9.19
C ALA A 851 22.51 4.58 -10.39
N VAL A 852 22.58 5.52 -11.34
CA VAL A 852 23.53 5.46 -12.45
C VAL A 852 24.95 5.67 -11.92
N PRO A 853 26.00 5.15 -12.60
CA PRO A 853 27.39 5.37 -12.20
C PRO A 853 27.73 6.83 -11.87
N GLY A 854 28.44 7.05 -10.76
CA GLY A 854 28.79 8.38 -10.26
C GLY A 854 27.69 9.10 -9.47
N GLN A 855 26.52 8.47 -9.33
CA GLN A 855 25.44 8.92 -8.43
C GLN A 855 25.22 7.91 -7.31
N ARG A 856 24.63 8.40 -6.21
CA ARG A 856 24.20 7.59 -5.07
C ARG A 856 22.89 8.12 -4.54
N ILE A 857 22.02 7.19 -4.15
CA ILE A 857 20.71 7.49 -3.59
C ILE A 857 20.59 6.83 -2.23
N ASP A 858 20.23 7.63 -1.24
CA ASP A 858 19.81 7.19 0.08
C ASP A 858 18.30 7.43 0.21
N VAL A 859 17.55 6.48 0.77
CA VAL A 859 16.21 6.75 1.30
C VAL A 859 16.39 7.01 2.79
N VAL A 860 15.95 8.15 3.31
CA VAL A 860 16.16 8.54 4.72
C VAL A 860 14.85 8.85 5.44
N ASP A 861 14.80 8.59 6.75
CA ASP A 861 13.69 9.08 7.57
C ASP A 861 13.77 10.59 7.86
N GLU A 862 12.80 11.12 8.62
CA GLU A 862 12.76 12.52 9.05
C GLU A 862 14.01 12.96 9.82
N GLY A 863 14.69 12.02 10.49
CA GLY A 863 15.93 12.25 11.22
C GLY A 863 17.19 12.19 10.35
N GLY A 864 17.07 11.92 9.05
CA GLY A 864 18.18 11.77 8.11
C GLY A 864 18.90 10.43 8.21
N THR A 865 18.30 9.42 8.86
CA THR A 865 18.90 8.07 8.96
C THR A 865 18.50 7.22 7.75
N PRO A 866 19.46 6.57 7.04
CA PRO A 866 19.15 5.71 5.91
C PRO A 866 18.24 4.52 6.26
N ARG A 867 17.33 4.19 5.33
CA ARG A 867 16.34 3.11 5.43
C ARG A 867 16.84 1.84 4.71
N THR A 868 16.35 0.68 5.15
CA THR A 868 16.68 -0.65 4.58
C THR A 868 15.53 -1.21 3.74
N ALA A 869 15.65 -2.42 3.20
CA ALA A 869 14.61 -3.05 2.37
C ALA A 869 13.23 -3.10 3.08
N GLY A 870 12.20 -2.60 2.40
CA GLY A 870 10.85 -2.37 2.94
C GLY A 870 10.65 -0.97 3.54
N GLY A 871 11.75 -0.32 3.93
CA GLY A 871 11.79 1.01 4.50
C GLY A 871 11.32 2.10 3.54
N GLN A 872 10.51 3.03 4.05
CA GLN A 872 10.10 4.24 3.33
C GLN A 872 10.76 5.49 3.89
N GLY A 873 10.95 6.50 3.04
CA GLY A 873 11.53 7.78 3.43
C GLY A 873 11.74 8.73 2.26
N GLU A 874 12.39 9.86 2.52
CA GLU A 874 12.76 10.85 1.49
C GLU A 874 14.01 10.41 0.73
N LEU A 875 14.04 10.63 -0.58
CA LEU A 875 15.21 10.43 -1.41
C LEU A 875 16.24 11.56 -1.21
N VAL A 876 17.46 11.16 -0.88
CA VAL A 876 18.63 12.03 -0.83
C VAL A 876 19.61 11.59 -1.90
N VAL A 877 19.90 12.50 -2.84
CA VAL A 877 20.81 12.24 -3.96
C VAL A 877 22.17 12.83 -3.64
N SER A 878 23.23 12.06 -3.87
CA SER A 878 24.62 12.49 -3.73
C SER A 878 25.46 11.99 -4.90
N GLY A 879 26.64 12.56 -5.08
CA GLY A 879 27.54 12.22 -6.19
C GLY A 879 27.75 13.38 -7.17
N ALA A 880 28.33 13.06 -8.32
CA ALA A 880 28.84 14.05 -9.28
C ALA A 880 27.73 14.88 -9.97
N GLY A 881 26.47 14.41 -9.94
CA GLY A 881 25.33 15.11 -10.56
C GLY A 881 24.74 16.22 -9.69
N VAL A 882 25.09 16.30 -8.41
CA VAL A 882 24.54 17.31 -7.50
C VAL A 882 24.98 18.71 -7.93
N ALA A 883 24.00 19.56 -8.23
CA ALA A 883 24.22 20.93 -8.69
C ALA A 883 24.93 21.80 -7.65
N ARG A 884 25.54 22.91 -8.10
CA ARG A 884 26.26 23.84 -7.23
C ARG A 884 25.32 24.49 -6.21
N GLY A 885 24.05 24.69 -6.55
CA GLY A 885 23.04 25.30 -5.67
C GLY A 885 22.04 26.14 -6.45
N TYR A 886 21.42 27.10 -5.77
CA TYR A 886 20.49 28.05 -6.37
C TYR A 886 21.12 29.44 -6.56
N LEU A 887 20.92 30.04 -7.74
CA LEU A 887 21.43 31.35 -8.10
C LEU A 887 20.94 32.41 -7.11
N GLY A 888 21.87 33.09 -6.43
CA GLY A 888 21.55 34.18 -5.49
C GLY A 888 20.76 33.78 -4.25
N ARG A 889 20.63 32.48 -3.93
CA ARG A 889 19.78 31.98 -2.82
C ARG A 889 20.56 31.06 -1.86
N PRO A 890 21.51 31.60 -1.07
CA PRO A 890 22.36 30.79 -0.18
C PRO A 890 21.54 30.10 0.94
N GLY A 891 20.51 30.75 1.49
CA GLY A 891 19.66 30.14 2.52
C GLY A 891 18.92 28.90 2.02
N LEU A 892 18.27 28.99 0.85
CA LEU A 892 17.58 27.85 0.22
C LEU A 892 18.58 26.75 -0.19
N THR A 893 19.78 27.15 -0.64
CA THR A 893 20.86 26.21 -0.97
C THR A 893 21.32 25.44 0.25
N ALA A 894 21.57 26.11 1.38
CA ALA A 894 21.96 25.46 2.63
C ALA A 894 20.85 24.57 3.20
N ASP A 895 19.58 24.88 2.91
CA ASP A 895 18.45 24.09 3.37
C ASP A 895 18.29 22.76 2.63
N ARG A 896 18.34 22.79 1.29
CA ARG A 896 18.13 21.60 0.45
C ARG A 896 19.40 20.80 0.16
N PHE A 897 20.56 21.45 0.13
CA PHE A 897 21.84 20.78 -0.11
C PHE A 897 22.59 20.59 1.22
N ARG A 898 22.37 19.44 1.85
CA ARG A 898 22.87 19.08 3.20
C ARG A 898 24.04 18.10 3.11
N PRO A 899 24.77 17.82 4.20
CA PRO A 899 25.72 16.71 4.24
C PRO A 899 25.02 15.39 3.90
N ALA A 900 25.66 14.55 3.08
CA ALA A 900 25.11 13.24 2.71
C ALA A 900 25.26 12.25 3.89
N PRO A 901 24.26 11.36 4.10
CA PRO A 901 24.19 10.53 5.31
C PRO A 901 25.27 9.44 5.39
N HIS A 902 25.85 9.05 4.25
CA HIS A 902 26.76 7.92 4.15
C HIS A 902 28.24 8.26 4.33
N ARG A 903 28.63 9.51 4.11
CA ARG A 903 30.03 9.92 4.15
C ARG A 903 30.16 11.34 4.69
N PRO A 904 30.87 11.54 5.82
CA PRO A 904 31.19 12.87 6.31
C PRO A 904 31.88 13.72 5.23
N GLY A 905 31.39 14.94 5.02
CA GLY A 905 31.93 15.88 4.04
C GLY A 905 31.38 15.74 2.61
N ALA A 906 30.67 14.65 2.29
CA ALA A 906 29.96 14.55 1.01
C ALA A 906 28.70 15.43 1.03
N ARG A 907 28.33 16.00 -0.12
CA ARG A 907 27.14 16.84 -0.28
C ARG A 907 26.00 16.01 -0.88
N GLY A 908 24.84 16.09 -0.25
CA GLY A 908 23.58 15.48 -0.71
C GLY A 908 22.50 16.52 -0.95
N TYR A 909 21.57 16.21 -1.85
CA TYR A 909 20.39 17.00 -2.15
C TYR A 909 19.13 16.27 -1.68
N ARG A 910 18.34 16.92 -0.83
CA ARG A 910 17.05 16.41 -0.34
C ARG A 910 15.95 16.70 -1.37
N SER A 911 15.44 15.67 -2.03
CA SER A 911 14.58 15.84 -3.21
C SER A 911 13.13 16.24 -2.92
N GLY A 912 12.66 15.99 -1.69
CA GLY A 912 11.24 16.02 -1.32
C GLY A 912 10.42 14.82 -1.83
N ASP A 913 11.04 13.92 -2.60
CA ASP A 913 10.38 12.73 -3.14
C ASP A 913 10.45 11.56 -2.16
N LEU A 914 9.35 10.85 -1.97
CA LEU A 914 9.25 9.69 -1.12
C LEU A 914 9.44 8.41 -1.94
N ALA A 915 10.20 7.47 -1.39
CA ALA A 915 10.40 6.16 -1.99
C ALA A 915 10.41 5.05 -0.95
N ARG A 916 10.11 3.83 -1.41
CA ARG A 916 10.31 2.58 -0.67
C ARG A 916 11.53 1.87 -1.21
N VAL A 917 12.42 1.44 -0.31
CA VAL A 917 13.54 0.58 -0.68
C VAL A 917 13.02 -0.83 -0.96
N LEU A 918 13.25 -1.33 -2.16
CA LEU A 918 13.03 -2.73 -2.50
C LEU A 918 14.38 -3.44 -2.66
N PRO A 919 14.43 -4.77 -2.58
CA PRO A 919 15.65 -5.50 -2.86
C PRO A 919 16.16 -5.23 -4.27
N GLY A 920 17.25 -4.45 -4.37
CA GLY A 920 17.89 -4.10 -5.63
C GLY A 920 17.16 -3.05 -6.48
N ASP A 921 16.17 -2.36 -5.93
CA ASP A 921 15.32 -1.38 -6.62
C ASP A 921 14.71 -0.35 -5.66
N LEU A 922 14.05 0.68 -6.19
CA LEU A 922 13.32 1.68 -5.43
C LEU A 922 11.92 1.86 -6.03
N ASP A 923 10.87 1.91 -5.20
CA ASP A 923 9.52 2.23 -5.63
C ASP A 923 9.16 3.67 -5.26
N TYR A 924 8.74 4.46 -6.24
CA TYR A 924 8.35 5.86 -6.03
C TYR A 924 6.96 5.95 -5.39
N LEU A 925 6.87 6.66 -4.26
CA LEU A 925 5.65 6.78 -3.46
C LEU A 925 4.97 8.15 -3.61
N GLY A 926 5.55 9.07 -4.38
CA GLY A 926 5.07 10.44 -4.51
C GLY A 926 5.97 11.43 -3.79
N ARG A 927 5.38 12.51 -3.26
CA ARG A 927 6.09 13.61 -2.62
C ARG A 927 5.69 13.78 -1.17
N GLY A 928 6.67 14.16 -0.34
CA GLY A 928 6.46 14.49 1.06
C GLY A 928 6.15 15.97 1.31
N ASP A 929 6.27 16.82 0.28
CA ASP A 929 5.95 18.24 0.33
C ASP A 929 4.77 18.60 -0.60
N GLN A 930 4.42 19.89 -0.68
CA GLN A 930 3.25 20.38 -1.45
C GLN A 930 3.51 20.48 -2.96
N GLN A 931 4.74 20.25 -3.40
CA GLN A 931 5.08 20.32 -4.81
C GLN A 931 4.46 19.14 -5.55
N VAL A 932 4.05 19.34 -6.80
CA VAL A 932 3.41 18.30 -7.61
C VAL A 932 3.96 18.26 -9.03
N SER A 933 3.94 17.07 -9.64
CA SER A 933 4.24 16.91 -11.07
C SER A 933 2.95 16.85 -11.87
N VAL A 934 2.67 17.86 -12.69
CA VAL A 934 1.49 17.93 -13.56
C VAL A 934 1.95 17.81 -15.01
N ARG A 935 1.65 16.69 -15.69
CA ARG A 935 2.02 16.46 -17.10
C ARG A 935 3.54 16.54 -17.33
N GLY A 936 4.33 16.04 -16.38
CA GLY A 936 5.79 16.11 -16.38
C GLY A 936 6.41 17.43 -15.95
N TYR A 937 5.59 18.48 -15.75
CA TYR A 937 6.08 19.77 -15.24
C TYR A 937 6.08 19.78 -13.72
N ARG A 938 7.19 20.23 -13.14
CA ARG A 938 7.33 20.38 -11.70
C ARG A 938 6.68 21.70 -11.28
N VAL A 939 5.55 21.62 -10.59
CA VAL A 939 4.73 22.77 -10.20
C VAL A 939 4.76 22.96 -8.68
N GLU A 940 5.09 24.18 -8.26
CA GLU A 940 4.90 24.63 -6.89
C GLU A 940 3.57 25.38 -6.80
N PRO A 941 2.54 24.86 -6.09
CA PRO A 941 1.27 25.57 -5.95
C PRO A 941 1.44 26.99 -5.38
N GLY A 942 2.43 27.20 -4.51
CA GLY A 942 2.78 28.51 -3.97
C GLY A 942 3.18 29.57 -5.02
N GLU A 943 3.76 29.18 -6.17
CA GLU A 943 4.03 30.12 -7.29
C GLU A 943 2.73 30.59 -7.93
N VAL A 944 1.78 29.67 -8.08
CA VAL A 944 0.47 29.98 -8.62
C VAL A 944 -0.32 30.85 -7.64
N GLU A 945 -0.28 30.51 -6.34
CA GLU A 945 -0.88 31.33 -5.28
C GLU A 945 -0.34 32.75 -5.28
N ALA A 946 0.98 32.92 -5.32
CA ALA A 946 1.62 34.24 -5.35
C ALA A 946 1.19 35.07 -6.56
N ALA A 947 1.11 34.45 -7.75
CA ALA A 947 0.62 35.13 -8.95
C ALA A 947 -0.86 35.49 -8.85
N VAL A 948 -1.70 34.59 -8.33
CA VAL A 948 -3.14 34.85 -8.12
C VAL A 948 -3.36 36.00 -7.14
N LEU A 949 -2.56 36.09 -6.07
CA LEU A 949 -2.62 37.16 -5.07
C LEU A 949 -2.26 38.54 -5.63
N THR A 950 -1.67 38.63 -6.82
CA THR A 950 -1.49 39.93 -7.51
C THR A 950 -2.76 40.46 -8.17
N HIS A 951 -3.82 39.64 -8.26
CA HIS A 951 -5.12 40.07 -8.78
C HIS A 951 -5.83 40.98 -7.76
N PRO A 952 -6.25 42.21 -8.13
CA PRO A 952 -6.78 43.20 -7.17
C PRO A 952 -8.09 42.78 -6.50
N GLY A 953 -8.83 41.82 -7.08
CA GLY A 953 -10.05 41.25 -6.50
C GLY A 953 -9.84 40.07 -5.53
N VAL A 954 -8.61 39.60 -5.32
CA VAL A 954 -8.32 38.40 -4.50
C VAL A 954 -7.60 38.79 -3.20
N ARG A 955 -8.20 38.46 -2.06
CA ARG A 955 -7.66 38.67 -0.71
C ARG A 955 -6.69 37.57 -0.28
N ASP A 956 -7.09 36.32 -0.52
CA ASP A 956 -6.33 35.13 -0.13
C ASP A 956 -6.51 34.03 -1.19
N CYS A 957 -5.53 33.15 -1.32
CA CYS A 957 -5.53 32.07 -2.29
C CYS A 957 -4.84 30.82 -1.74
N LEU A 958 -5.39 29.66 -2.11
CA LEU A 958 -4.77 28.37 -1.92
C LEU A 958 -4.95 27.55 -3.21
N VAL A 959 -3.85 27.02 -3.73
CA VAL A 959 -3.87 26.17 -4.92
C VAL A 959 -3.59 24.75 -4.48
N VAL A 960 -4.46 23.83 -4.87
CA VAL A 960 -4.30 22.40 -4.55
C VAL A 960 -4.36 21.56 -5.81
N PRO A 961 -3.57 20.48 -5.86
CA PRO A 961 -3.79 19.42 -6.84
C PRO A 961 -5.13 18.73 -6.59
N HIS A 962 -5.87 18.45 -7.66
CA HIS A 962 -7.10 17.67 -7.62
C HIS A 962 -7.07 16.59 -8.70
N GLY A 963 -7.45 15.36 -8.33
CA GLY A 963 -7.32 14.16 -9.17
C GLY A 963 -6.05 13.36 -8.88
N VAL A 964 -5.84 12.28 -9.63
CA VAL A 964 -4.69 11.36 -9.50
C VAL A 964 -4.13 11.03 -10.88
N GLY A 965 -2.81 10.80 -10.96
CA GLY A 965 -2.12 10.40 -12.19
C GLY A 965 -2.31 11.39 -13.34
N ASP A 966 -2.81 10.90 -14.47
CA ASP A 966 -3.01 11.68 -15.72
C ASP A 966 -4.17 12.69 -15.66
N ARG A 967 -5.06 12.56 -14.68
CA ARG A 967 -6.18 13.48 -14.44
C ARG A 967 -5.86 14.56 -13.41
N LEU A 968 -4.64 14.56 -12.88
CA LEU A 968 -4.17 15.58 -11.93
C LEU A 968 -4.24 16.97 -12.59
N GLN A 969 -4.92 17.89 -11.93
CA GLN A 969 -5.05 19.28 -12.35
C GLN A 969 -4.96 20.21 -11.14
N LEU A 970 -4.56 21.46 -11.37
CA LEU A 970 -4.52 22.49 -10.33
C LEU A 970 -5.90 23.14 -10.19
N VAL A 971 -6.36 23.30 -8.95
CA VAL A 971 -7.58 24.05 -8.60
C VAL A 971 -7.20 25.17 -7.65
N ALA A 972 -7.55 26.41 -8.00
CA ALA A 972 -7.35 27.58 -7.15
C ALA A 972 -8.61 27.87 -6.32
N TYR A 973 -8.46 27.94 -5.01
CA TYR A 973 -9.47 28.41 -4.08
C TYR A 973 -9.17 29.87 -3.75
N LEU A 974 -10.14 30.75 -4.01
CA LEU A 974 -10.00 32.19 -3.96
C LEU A 974 -10.89 32.75 -2.87
N VAL A 975 -10.38 33.72 -2.13
CA VAL A 975 -11.16 34.53 -1.21
C VAL A 975 -11.26 35.93 -1.81
N ALA A 976 -12.48 36.40 -2.07
CA ALA A 976 -12.70 37.71 -2.68
C ALA A 976 -12.39 38.86 -1.70
N GLU A 977 -11.91 39.99 -2.23
CA GLU A 977 -11.63 41.20 -1.44
C GLU A 977 -12.92 41.86 -0.90
N SER A 978 -13.93 42.00 -1.77
CA SER A 978 -15.31 42.31 -1.40
C SER A 978 -16.08 41.01 -1.18
N GLY A 979 -16.83 40.86 -0.09
CA GLY A 979 -17.48 39.59 0.31
C GLY A 979 -18.45 38.93 -0.69
N ASP A 980 -18.75 39.58 -1.82
CA ASP A 980 -19.49 39.00 -2.95
C ASP A 980 -18.53 38.56 -4.08
N ALA A 981 -18.76 37.38 -4.65
CA ALA A 981 -17.98 36.84 -5.77
C ALA A 981 -18.22 37.66 -7.07
N PRO A 982 -17.30 38.56 -7.49
CA PRO A 982 -17.50 39.36 -8.68
C PRO A 982 -17.37 38.48 -9.93
N ALA A 983 -18.01 38.87 -11.05
CA ALA A 983 -17.86 38.17 -12.34
C ALA A 983 -16.39 38.07 -12.81
N ASP A 984 -15.53 38.96 -12.31
CA ASP A 984 -14.08 39.04 -12.54
C ASP A 984 -13.27 37.94 -11.84
N LEU A 985 -13.86 37.17 -10.92
CA LEU A 985 -13.23 36.00 -10.28
C LEU A 985 -13.73 34.66 -10.84
N SER A 986 -14.40 34.68 -12.00
CA SER A 986 -14.75 33.45 -12.71
C SER A 986 -13.50 32.66 -13.11
N THR A 987 -13.62 31.34 -13.26
CA THR A 987 -12.51 30.49 -13.76
C THR A 987 -11.92 31.04 -15.06
N THR A 988 -12.74 31.53 -15.98
CA THR A 988 -12.28 32.09 -17.25
C THR A 988 -11.48 33.38 -17.05
N ALA A 989 -11.95 34.30 -16.19
CA ALA A 989 -11.28 35.56 -15.92
C ALA A 989 -9.93 35.37 -15.21
N VAL A 990 -9.90 34.55 -14.16
CA VAL A 990 -8.66 34.23 -13.41
C VAL A 990 -7.63 33.56 -14.31
N ARG A 991 -8.06 32.63 -15.17
CA ARG A 991 -7.15 31.99 -16.14
C ARG A 991 -6.60 32.96 -17.18
N ALA A 992 -7.42 33.91 -17.65
CA ALA A 992 -6.97 34.94 -18.58
C ALA A 992 -5.95 35.88 -17.93
N PHE A 993 -6.17 36.26 -16.66
CA PHE A 993 -5.23 37.07 -15.88
C PHE A 993 -3.88 36.34 -15.71
N LEU A 994 -3.91 35.10 -15.22
CA LEU A 994 -2.69 34.32 -14.99
C LEU A 994 -1.91 34.01 -16.27
N ALA A 995 -2.59 33.92 -17.43
CA ALA A 995 -1.92 33.73 -18.72
C ALA A 995 -1.01 34.90 -19.13
N THR A 996 -1.10 36.05 -18.46
CA THR A 996 -0.23 37.21 -18.73
C THR A 996 1.15 37.10 -18.06
N THR A 997 1.27 36.31 -16.99
CA THR A 997 2.47 36.23 -16.14
C THR A 997 2.98 34.80 -15.96
N LEU A 998 2.12 33.79 -15.99
CA LEU A 998 2.47 32.38 -15.79
C LEU A 998 2.48 31.58 -17.10
N PRO A 999 3.42 30.64 -17.25
CA PRO A 999 3.36 29.59 -18.26
C PRO A 999 2.06 28.78 -18.19
N ARG A 1000 1.58 28.30 -19.34
CA ARG A 1000 0.29 27.60 -19.47
C ARG A 1000 0.09 26.40 -18.52
N HIS A 1001 1.16 25.69 -18.16
CA HIS A 1001 1.09 24.52 -17.30
C HIS A 1001 0.94 24.85 -15.80
N LEU A 1002 1.27 26.09 -15.38
CA LEU A 1002 1.05 26.60 -14.02
C LEU A 1002 -0.36 27.19 -13.83
N ILE A 1003 -1.11 27.41 -14.91
CA ILE A 1003 -2.45 28.00 -14.84
C ILE A 1003 -3.47 26.97 -14.33
N PRO A 1004 -4.19 27.23 -13.22
CA PRO A 1004 -5.23 26.35 -12.70
C PRO A 1004 -6.29 26.02 -13.74
N ALA A 1005 -6.74 24.75 -13.74
CA ALA A 1005 -7.83 24.33 -14.58
C ALA A 1005 -9.15 24.98 -14.13
N ARG A 1006 -9.29 25.22 -12.82
CA ARG A 1006 -10.49 25.78 -12.19
C ARG A 1006 -10.11 26.81 -11.12
N ALA A 1007 -10.98 27.79 -10.93
CA ALA A 1007 -10.95 28.73 -9.81
C ALA A 1007 -12.32 28.73 -9.10
N LEU A 1008 -12.32 28.55 -7.78
CA LEU A 1008 -13.51 28.47 -6.93
C LEU A 1008 -13.43 29.57 -5.87
N VAL A 1009 -14.46 30.40 -5.77
CA VAL A 1009 -14.55 31.41 -4.71
C VAL A 1009 -15.11 30.76 -3.44
N VAL A 1010 -14.41 30.93 -2.32
CA VAL A 1010 -14.83 30.49 -0.98
C VAL A 1010 -14.87 31.70 -0.04
N GLU A 1011 -15.74 31.63 0.98
CA GLU A 1011 -15.90 32.73 1.94
C GLU A 1011 -14.63 32.95 2.78
N ALA A 1012 -13.98 31.86 3.19
CA ALA A 1012 -12.69 31.85 3.85
C ALA A 1012 -11.95 30.53 3.57
N LEU A 1013 -10.62 30.55 3.65
CA LEU A 1013 -9.84 29.32 3.64
C LEU A 1013 -10.01 28.59 4.98
N PRO A 1014 -10.42 27.31 5.00
CA PRO A 1014 -10.62 26.57 6.23
C PRO A 1014 -9.30 26.38 6.99
N LEU A 1015 -9.38 26.48 8.31
CA LEU A 1015 -8.24 26.33 9.22
C LEU A 1015 -8.51 25.19 10.21
N THR A 1016 -7.49 24.40 10.49
CA THR A 1016 -7.47 23.42 11.59
C THR A 1016 -7.55 24.12 12.94
N ARG A 1017 -7.87 23.37 14.02
CA ARG A 1017 -7.87 23.91 15.40
C ARG A 1017 -6.54 24.58 15.82
N ASN A 1018 -5.44 24.27 15.13
CA ASN A 1018 -4.11 24.84 15.38
C ASN A 1018 -3.78 26.04 14.47
N GLY A 1019 -4.75 26.58 13.72
CA GLY A 1019 -4.56 27.74 12.85
C GLY A 1019 -3.82 27.49 11.54
N LYS A 1020 -3.55 26.22 11.17
CA LYS A 1020 -3.00 25.84 9.86
C LYS A 1020 -4.11 25.58 8.84
N ARG A 1021 -3.87 25.82 7.54
CA ARG A 1021 -4.83 25.53 6.45
C ARG A 1021 -5.30 24.06 6.49
N ASP A 1022 -6.61 23.83 6.47
CA ASP A 1022 -7.23 22.51 6.49
C ASP A 1022 -7.64 22.08 5.08
N LEU A 1023 -6.76 21.33 4.41
CA LEU A 1023 -6.98 20.86 3.05
C LEU A 1023 -8.16 19.89 2.92
N ARG A 1024 -8.53 19.17 4.00
CA ARG A 1024 -9.63 18.20 3.99
C ARG A 1024 -11.00 18.88 4.11
N ALA A 1025 -11.03 20.06 4.71
CA ALA A 1025 -12.22 20.88 4.85
C ALA A 1025 -12.49 21.79 3.64
N LEU A 1026 -11.61 21.80 2.63
CA LEU A 1026 -11.88 22.52 1.39
C LEU A 1026 -13.07 21.90 0.66
N PRO A 1027 -13.98 22.71 0.11
CA PRO A 1027 -15.09 22.18 -0.67
C PRO A 1027 -14.53 21.43 -1.88
N VAL A 1028 -14.87 20.16 -2.01
CA VAL A 1028 -14.47 19.35 -3.17
C VAL A 1028 -14.96 20.09 -4.43
N PRO A 1029 -14.09 20.33 -5.43
CA PRO A 1029 -14.52 20.93 -6.68
C PRO A 1029 -15.67 20.08 -7.18
N PRO A 1030 -16.86 20.66 -7.47
CA PRO A 1030 -17.96 19.85 -7.94
C PRO A 1030 -17.43 19.06 -9.15
N PRO A 1031 -17.70 17.74 -9.24
CA PRO A 1031 -17.50 17.04 -10.51
C PRO A 1031 -18.15 17.90 -11.60
N GLU A 1032 -17.70 17.80 -12.86
CA GLU A 1032 -18.56 18.31 -13.94
C GLU A 1032 -19.98 17.86 -13.64
N ARG A 1033 -20.86 18.81 -13.31
CA ARG A 1033 -22.19 18.48 -12.78
C ARG A 1033 -22.93 17.86 -13.94
N SER A 1034 -22.92 16.54 -14.06
CA SER A 1034 -24.17 15.85 -14.28
C SER A 1034 -24.79 15.69 -12.90
N SER A 1035 -25.94 16.32 -12.68
CA SER A 1035 -26.87 15.87 -11.64
C SER A 1035 -26.94 14.35 -11.67
N GLY A 1036 -26.74 13.66 -10.53
CA GLY A 1036 -26.93 12.21 -10.45
C GLY A 1036 -28.26 11.87 -11.08
N ARG A 1037 -28.20 11.15 -12.21
CA ARG A 1037 -29.41 10.85 -12.99
C ARG A 1037 -30.32 9.97 -12.10
N PRO A 1038 -31.65 10.14 -12.15
CA PRO A 1038 -32.57 9.20 -11.53
C PRO A 1038 -32.32 7.78 -12.01
N LEU A 1039 -32.57 6.78 -11.14
CA LEU A 1039 -32.49 5.37 -11.52
C LEU A 1039 -33.31 5.10 -12.79
N ALA A 1040 -32.70 4.54 -13.84
CA ALA A 1040 -33.47 4.17 -15.02
C ALA A 1040 -34.47 3.03 -14.73
N PRO A 1041 -35.58 2.99 -15.47
CA PRO A 1041 -36.42 1.80 -15.54
C PRO A 1041 -35.61 0.55 -15.91
N GLY A 1042 -35.92 -0.59 -15.27
CA GLY A 1042 -35.23 -1.85 -15.49
C GLY A 1042 -34.30 -2.22 -14.33
N THR A 1043 -33.08 -2.66 -14.64
CA THR A 1043 -32.13 -3.20 -13.65
C THR A 1043 -31.73 -2.15 -12.62
N GLU A 1044 -31.45 -0.90 -13.02
CA GLU A 1044 -31.12 0.20 -12.08
C GLU A 1044 -32.24 0.45 -11.06
N ARG A 1045 -33.50 0.60 -11.50
CA ARG A 1045 -34.62 0.81 -10.58
C ARG A 1045 -34.83 -0.36 -9.63
N THR A 1046 -34.76 -1.58 -10.15
CA THR A 1046 -34.91 -2.79 -9.33
C THR A 1046 -33.79 -2.91 -8.29
N VAL A 1047 -32.54 -2.59 -8.67
CA VAL A 1047 -31.41 -2.49 -7.72
C VAL A 1047 -31.71 -1.46 -6.63
N GLY A 1048 -32.20 -0.26 -6.98
CA GLY A 1048 -32.59 0.77 -6.01
C GLY A 1048 -33.74 0.35 -5.09
N ASP A 1049 -34.76 -0.32 -5.60
CA ASP A 1049 -35.88 -0.84 -4.80
C ASP A 1049 -35.40 -1.90 -3.78
N LEU A 1050 -34.45 -2.76 -4.18
CA LEU A 1050 -33.81 -3.71 -3.28
C LEU A 1050 -32.93 -3.02 -2.22
N VAL A 1051 -32.26 -1.92 -2.56
CA VAL A 1051 -31.53 -1.09 -1.57
C VAL A 1051 -32.50 -0.51 -0.54
N ALA A 1052 -33.60 0.11 -1.00
CA ALA A 1052 -34.64 0.64 -0.12
C ALA A 1052 -35.22 -0.46 0.78
N GLN A 1053 -35.48 -1.65 0.25
CA GLN A 1053 -35.96 -2.81 1.00
C GLN A 1053 -34.98 -3.24 2.10
N VAL A 1054 -33.68 -3.29 1.81
CA VAL A 1054 -32.65 -3.71 2.77
C VAL A 1054 -32.46 -2.67 3.87
N LEU A 1055 -32.47 -1.40 3.51
CA LEU A 1055 -32.34 -0.27 4.45
C LEU A 1055 -33.65 0.06 5.19
N SER A 1056 -34.73 -0.68 4.89
CA SER A 1056 -36.07 -0.44 5.45
C SER A 1056 -36.59 0.98 5.18
N TRP A 1057 -36.27 1.52 4.00
CA TRP A 1057 -36.82 2.79 3.51
C TRP A 1057 -38.19 2.55 2.85
N ALA A 1058 -39.00 3.61 2.76
CA ALA A 1058 -40.35 3.52 2.20
C ALA A 1058 -40.34 3.24 0.68
N ASP A 1059 -39.40 3.86 -0.05
CA ASP A 1059 -39.22 3.73 -1.49
C ASP A 1059 -37.78 4.11 -1.89
N ALA A 1060 -37.49 4.00 -3.20
CA ALA A 1060 -36.21 4.35 -3.80
C ALA A 1060 -36.17 5.75 -4.44
N ASP A 1061 -37.18 6.61 -4.23
CA ASP A 1061 -37.33 7.87 -4.97
C ASP A 1061 -36.31 8.95 -4.53
N GLY A 1062 -35.61 8.72 -3.42
CA GLY A 1062 -34.46 9.49 -2.97
C GLY A 1062 -33.08 8.95 -3.39
N ILE A 1063 -33.03 7.84 -4.15
CA ILE A 1063 -31.79 7.16 -4.53
C ILE A 1063 -31.41 7.50 -5.99
N GLY A 1064 -30.21 8.02 -6.19
CA GLY A 1064 -29.61 8.33 -7.49
C GLY A 1064 -28.86 7.13 -8.10
N ALA A 1065 -28.73 7.11 -9.42
CA ALA A 1065 -28.03 6.03 -10.14
C ALA A 1065 -26.54 5.92 -9.76
N HIS A 1066 -25.92 7.00 -9.30
CA HIS A 1066 -24.53 7.02 -8.87
C HIS A 1066 -24.34 7.06 -7.36
N ASP A 1067 -25.41 6.79 -6.60
CA ASP A 1067 -25.29 6.65 -5.16
C ASP A 1067 -24.57 5.35 -4.83
N ASN A 1068 -23.90 5.35 -3.69
CA ASN A 1068 -23.13 4.21 -3.20
C ASN A 1068 -23.91 3.50 -2.08
N PHE A 1069 -24.08 2.17 -2.21
CA PHE A 1069 -24.81 1.35 -1.24
C PHE A 1069 -24.35 1.53 0.22
N PHE A 1070 -23.04 1.69 0.45
CA PHE A 1070 -22.48 1.86 1.80
C PHE A 1070 -22.68 3.26 2.35
N ASP A 1071 -22.62 4.28 1.49
CA ASP A 1071 -22.86 5.67 1.88
C ASP A 1071 -24.34 5.90 2.24
N LEU A 1072 -25.24 5.14 1.61
CA LEU A 1072 -26.67 5.10 1.94
C LEU A 1072 -26.98 4.40 3.28
N GLY A 1073 -25.98 3.84 3.96
CA GLY A 1073 -26.13 3.19 5.27
C GLY A 1073 -26.05 1.67 5.26
N GLY A 1074 -25.69 1.05 4.14
CA GLY A 1074 -25.43 -0.39 4.05
C GLY A 1074 -24.21 -0.80 4.88
N ASP A 1075 -24.30 -1.95 5.55
CA ASP A 1075 -23.18 -2.54 6.31
C ASP A 1075 -22.87 -3.99 5.85
N SER A 1076 -21.95 -4.64 6.56
CA SER A 1076 -21.47 -6.01 6.30
C SER A 1076 -22.57 -7.07 6.43
N LEU A 1077 -23.58 -6.83 7.26
CA LEU A 1077 -24.74 -7.72 7.44
C LEU A 1077 -25.76 -7.48 6.31
N LEU A 1078 -26.06 -6.21 6.04
CA LEU A 1078 -27.03 -5.78 5.03
C LEU A 1078 -26.59 -6.13 3.60
N VAL A 1079 -25.29 -6.11 3.32
CA VAL A 1079 -24.78 -6.47 1.98
C VAL A 1079 -25.09 -7.92 1.61
N THR A 1080 -25.15 -8.83 2.59
CA THR A 1080 -25.38 -10.26 2.35
C THR A 1080 -26.83 -10.47 1.95
N ARG A 1081 -27.72 -9.81 2.68
CA ARG A 1081 -29.14 -9.77 2.35
C ARG A 1081 -29.36 -9.12 0.99
N PHE A 1082 -28.69 -8.00 0.73
CA PHE A 1082 -28.77 -7.29 -0.56
C PHE A 1082 -28.26 -8.15 -1.72
N HIS A 1083 -27.09 -8.77 -1.58
CA HIS A 1083 -26.52 -9.72 -2.54
C HIS A 1083 -27.47 -10.88 -2.83
N PHE A 1084 -28.05 -11.50 -1.79
CA PHE A 1084 -29.00 -12.58 -1.94
C PHE A 1084 -30.26 -12.12 -2.70
N LEU A 1085 -30.78 -10.94 -2.37
CA LEU A 1085 -31.91 -10.34 -3.06
C LEU A 1085 -31.58 -10.04 -4.52
N LEU A 1086 -30.37 -9.56 -4.84
CA LEU A 1086 -29.91 -9.36 -6.21
C LEU A 1086 -29.84 -10.67 -6.98
N VAL A 1087 -29.18 -11.70 -6.43
CA VAL A 1087 -29.06 -13.02 -7.05
C VAL A 1087 -30.43 -13.63 -7.30
N THR A 1088 -31.34 -13.52 -6.33
CA THR A 1088 -32.70 -14.08 -6.43
C THR A 1088 -33.57 -13.30 -7.41
N ALA A 1089 -33.53 -11.97 -7.37
CA ALA A 1089 -34.38 -11.13 -8.22
C ALA A 1089 -33.97 -11.18 -9.70
N PHE A 1090 -32.68 -11.36 -9.98
CA PHE A 1090 -32.15 -11.34 -11.34
C PHE A 1090 -31.73 -12.72 -11.88
N ASP A 1091 -31.74 -13.76 -11.03
CA ASP A 1091 -31.31 -15.11 -11.37
C ASP A 1091 -29.91 -15.09 -12.04
N VAL A 1092 -28.91 -14.60 -11.31
CA VAL A 1092 -27.52 -14.47 -11.78
C VAL A 1092 -26.52 -15.01 -10.77
N ASP A 1093 -25.43 -15.60 -11.26
CA ASP A 1093 -24.27 -15.95 -10.43
C ASP A 1093 -23.40 -14.72 -10.12
N LEU A 1094 -24.00 -13.76 -9.43
CA LEU A 1094 -23.32 -12.60 -8.87
C LEU A 1094 -22.58 -13.02 -7.59
N THR A 1095 -21.35 -12.57 -7.39
CA THR A 1095 -20.62 -12.78 -6.12
C THR A 1095 -20.82 -11.58 -5.19
N VAL A 1096 -20.73 -11.79 -3.88
CA VAL A 1096 -20.75 -10.68 -2.89
C VAL A 1096 -19.66 -9.66 -3.21
N ARG A 1097 -18.50 -10.12 -3.72
CA ARG A 1097 -17.39 -9.29 -4.18
C ARG A 1097 -17.81 -8.23 -5.21
N THR A 1098 -18.74 -8.55 -6.11
CA THR A 1098 -19.19 -7.63 -7.17
C THR A 1098 -19.88 -6.40 -6.59
N VAL A 1099 -20.69 -6.55 -5.54
CA VAL A 1099 -21.36 -5.44 -4.84
C VAL A 1099 -20.33 -4.49 -4.21
N TYR A 1100 -19.20 -5.01 -3.77
CA TYR A 1100 -18.12 -4.23 -3.17
C TYR A 1100 -17.18 -3.57 -4.18
N GLN A 1101 -16.95 -4.20 -5.34
CA GLN A 1101 -16.12 -3.65 -6.41
C GLN A 1101 -16.84 -2.58 -7.24
N ALA A 1102 -18.17 -2.64 -7.25
CA ALA A 1102 -19.05 -1.70 -7.90
C ALA A 1102 -20.14 -1.25 -6.91
N PRO A 1103 -19.79 -0.46 -5.87
CA PRO A 1103 -20.76 -0.03 -4.86
C PRO A 1103 -21.73 1.04 -5.39
N ASP A 1104 -21.37 1.69 -6.50
CA ASP A 1104 -22.20 2.59 -7.32
C ASP A 1104 -23.34 1.80 -8.00
N LEU A 1105 -24.58 2.23 -7.82
CA LEU A 1105 -25.75 1.45 -8.25
C LEU A 1105 -25.85 1.27 -9.78
N ALA A 1106 -25.43 2.25 -10.58
CA ALA A 1106 -25.40 2.14 -12.04
C ALA A 1106 -24.33 1.13 -12.50
N THR A 1107 -23.17 1.17 -11.88
CA THR A 1107 -22.07 0.23 -12.15
C THR A 1107 -22.44 -1.19 -11.72
N LEU A 1108 -23.16 -1.33 -10.60
CA LEU A 1108 -23.69 -2.61 -10.12
C LEU A 1108 -24.77 -3.15 -11.06
N ALA A 1109 -25.71 -2.31 -11.49
CA ALA A 1109 -26.75 -2.67 -12.44
C ALA A 1109 -26.14 -3.12 -13.78
N ALA A 1110 -25.13 -2.41 -14.29
CA ALA A 1110 -24.41 -2.81 -15.49
C ALA A 1110 -23.66 -4.14 -15.33
N ALA A 1111 -23.15 -4.45 -14.14
CA ALA A 1111 -22.54 -5.75 -13.85
C ALA A 1111 -23.57 -6.88 -13.85
N VAL A 1112 -24.75 -6.65 -13.25
CA VAL A 1112 -25.88 -7.59 -13.29
C VAL A 1112 -26.33 -7.82 -14.73
N ASP A 1113 -26.50 -6.78 -15.54
CA ASP A 1113 -26.93 -6.91 -16.93
C ASP A 1113 -25.94 -7.72 -17.79
N ARG A 1114 -24.63 -7.55 -17.57
CA ARG A 1114 -23.61 -8.38 -18.23
C ARG A 1114 -23.74 -9.86 -17.87
N LEU A 1115 -23.99 -10.18 -16.61
CA LEU A 1115 -24.17 -11.57 -16.15
C LEU A 1115 -25.46 -12.18 -16.69
N ARG A 1116 -26.55 -11.40 -16.75
CA ARG A 1116 -27.82 -11.83 -17.37
C ARG A 1116 -27.64 -12.15 -18.85
N ALA A 1117 -26.90 -11.30 -19.58
CA ALA A 1117 -26.60 -11.54 -20.99
C ALA A 1117 -25.74 -12.80 -21.19
N ALA A 1118 -24.74 -13.03 -20.34
CA ALA A 1118 -23.90 -14.23 -20.39
C ALA A 1118 -24.71 -15.51 -20.11
N ARG A 1119 -25.54 -15.52 -19.05
CA ARG A 1119 -26.40 -16.66 -18.73
C ARG A 1119 -27.41 -16.97 -19.83
N HIS A 1120 -27.99 -15.93 -20.44
CA HIS A 1120 -28.89 -16.11 -21.58
C HIS A 1120 -28.16 -16.73 -22.79
N HIS A 1121 -26.91 -16.36 -23.02
CA HIS A 1121 -26.08 -16.98 -24.06
C HIS A 1121 -25.74 -18.45 -23.73
N ASP A 1122 -25.46 -18.77 -22.47
CA ASP A 1122 -25.20 -20.16 -22.04
C ASP A 1122 -26.45 -21.03 -22.14
N LEU A 1123 -27.62 -20.52 -21.77
CA LEU A 1123 -28.90 -21.22 -21.94
C LEU A 1123 -29.24 -21.45 -23.42
N ILE A 1124 -28.93 -20.49 -24.31
CA ILE A 1124 -29.06 -20.68 -25.76
C ILE A 1124 -28.10 -21.78 -26.23
N ARG A 1125 -26.85 -21.80 -25.75
CA ARG A 1125 -25.87 -22.83 -26.10
C ARG A 1125 -26.32 -24.21 -25.61
N GLU A 1126 -26.77 -24.35 -24.36
CA GLU A 1126 -27.31 -25.59 -23.81
C GLU A 1126 -28.58 -26.05 -24.55
N ALA A 1127 -29.47 -25.12 -24.91
CA ALA A 1127 -30.65 -25.43 -25.70
C ALA A 1127 -30.31 -25.87 -27.13
N LEU A 1128 -29.27 -25.28 -27.75
CA LEU A 1128 -28.76 -25.71 -29.06
C LEU A 1128 -28.06 -27.08 -28.98
N GLU A 1129 -27.27 -27.34 -27.94
CA GLU A 1129 -26.65 -28.65 -27.68
C GLU A 1129 -27.71 -29.74 -27.38
N LEU A 1130 -28.79 -29.40 -26.67
CA LEU A 1130 -29.94 -30.29 -26.45
C LEU A 1130 -30.76 -30.50 -27.74
N ALA A 1131 -30.88 -29.49 -28.59
CA ALA A 1131 -31.57 -29.59 -29.88
C ALA A 1131 -30.78 -30.44 -30.89
N GLU A 1132 -29.45 -30.28 -30.96
CA GLU A 1132 -28.57 -31.12 -31.78
C GLU A 1132 -28.62 -32.60 -31.35
N ASN A 1133 -28.68 -32.85 -30.03
CA ASN A 1133 -28.87 -34.21 -29.48
C ASN A 1133 -30.29 -34.76 -29.64
N ALA A 1134 -31.30 -33.91 -29.90
CA ALA A 1134 -32.67 -34.33 -30.16
C ALA A 1134 -32.97 -34.57 -31.65
N THR A 1135 -32.11 -34.09 -32.57
CA THR A 1135 -32.22 -34.29 -34.03
C THR A 1135 -31.65 -35.62 -34.57
N THR A 1136 -31.39 -36.62 -33.72
CA THR A 1136 -31.20 -38.00 -34.18
C THR A 1136 -32.33 -38.91 -33.72
N PRO A 1137 -33.38 -39.04 -34.56
CA PRO A 1137 -34.01 -40.35 -34.70
C PRO A 1137 -34.26 -40.74 -36.17
N GLU A 1138 -34.13 -42.04 -36.43
CA GLU A 1138 -34.55 -42.80 -37.62
C GLU A 1138 -33.59 -42.93 -38.81
N GLU A 1139 -32.46 -43.63 -38.62
CA GLU A 1139 -31.90 -44.52 -39.66
C GLU A 1139 -31.25 -45.75 -39.00
N GLU A 1140 -32.06 -46.71 -38.53
CA GLU A 1140 -31.62 -48.11 -38.34
C GLU A 1140 -32.84 -49.04 -38.14
N SER A 1141 -33.64 -49.21 -39.20
CA SER A 1141 -34.43 -50.42 -39.43
C SER A 1141 -34.75 -50.57 -40.92
N ALA A 1142 -33.80 -51.15 -41.66
CA ALA A 1142 -33.99 -51.90 -42.90
C ALA A 1142 -32.83 -52.88 -43.09
#